data_AF-A0A9W8KC15-F1
#
_entry.id   AF-A0A9W8KC15-F1
#
_cell.length_a   1.000
_cell.length_b   1.000
_cell.length_c   1.000
_cell.angle_alpha   90.00
_cell.angle_beta   90.00
_cell.angle_gamma   90.00
#
_symmetry.space_group_name_H-M   'P 1'
#
loop_
_entity.id
_entity.type
_entity.pdbx_description
1 polymer ?
#
loop_
_entity_poly.entity_id
_entity_poly.type
_entity_poly.pdbx_seq_one_letter_code
_entity_poly.pdbx_strand_id
1 'polypeptide(L)'
;MQLKCGALVSWAGVLFFASTVQSAPVSATPNLIVFGNSLSDTGNLVDAVGGSGFFGGRATNSYVWNEYTAKILGMQLVNRAYRGATSNNDLSPATWGNFSVPSFHDQVAMWLKETPNPSQFNLDNDVIEIEIGGNDILHHMDGLATGAIELAELATKIADTIATDMQLLATAGYKNIILWNLPAVDKTPFVLELNAGALIKPVIETINAATSAYVKTVADNNAAKTNGIHVFDLNWLTNLGLQPEVSKHLGITNPTDACYVEDADGKASVCTDPDTHFFYDGVHPAGRMHYLWGIVAAVWTRDPNATIDVNEIIRLAGAYDIDNSNSENNIIVNGITPSQSESEVIPSTTSDYATDSASNTPIPTNWAGVLFFASTVQSAPVSATPNLIVFGNSLSDTGNLVDAVGGSGFFGGRATNSYVWNEYTAKILGMQLVNRAYSGATSNNDLSPATSGNFSIPSFHDQVAMWLKETPNPSQFNLDNDVIEIEIGGNDILHNVVGLATGSIELTEFATKIATTIATDMQLLATAGYKNIILWNLPAVDKTPIVSGLNAGALIKPVVETINAATSAYVKTIADNNAAKTNGIRVFDLNTLMNLALQPEALKHLGITNSADACYVQDADGKVDVCTDPDTHFFYDGVHPAGRMHYLWGIVAAVWTRDPNSTIDVNEIIRLAGAYDIDDSNRENNIIVNGITPSESGVIPSTTSDYATDSSSDYATDSSSDYATASISNTPIPTKCH
;
A
#
# COMPACT_ATOMS: atom_id res chain seq x y z
N MET A 1 61.37 -3.45 68.99
CA MET A 1 61.86 -2.84 67.74
C MET A 1 61.63 -3.85 66.62
N GLN A 2 60.49 -3.76 65.95
CA GLN A 2 60.09 -4.68 64.89
C GLN A 2 60.28 -3.98 63.55
N LEU A 3 61.12 -4.56 62.69
CA LEU A 3 61.13 -4.33 61.25
C LEU A 3 61.17 -5.72 60.62
N LYS A 4 60.07 -6.11 59.97
CA LYS A 4 60.00 -7.30 59.10
C LYS A 4 59.78 -6.80 57.67
N CYS A 5 60.70 -7.19 56.79
CA CYS A 5 60.57 -7.10 55.34
C CYS A 5 59.36 -7.90 54.85
N GLY A 6 58.63 -7.33 53.90
CA GLY A 6 57.66 -8.03 53.05
C GLY A 6 57.73 -7.42 51.65
N ALA A 7 58.11 -8.25 50.67
CA ALA A 7 58.20 -7.90 49.26
C ALA A 7 56.80 -7.67 48.65
N LEU A 8 56.67 -6.69 47.75
CA LEU A 8 55.49 -6.50 46.91
C LEU A 8 55.90 -6.62 45.44
N VAL A 9 55.29 -7.60 44.77
CA VAL A 9 55.32 -7.84 43.33
C VAL A 9 54.34 -6.88 42.66
N SER A 10 54.81 -6.04 41.75
CA SER A 10 53.96 -5.13 40.97
C SER A 10 53.40 -5.86 39.75
N TRP A 11 52.07 -5.95 39.66
CA TRP A 11 51.36 -6.32 38.44
C TRP A 11 51.25 -5.09 37.52
N ALA A 12 51.82 -5.17 36.32
CA ALA A 12 51.59 -4.20 35.26
C ALA A 12 50.28 -4.57 34.54
N GLY A 13 49.20 -3.83 34.83
CA GLY A 13 47.97 -3.87 34.06
C GLY A 13 48.08 -2.92 32.88
N VAL A 14 48.10 -3.47 31.67
CA VAL A 14 47.93 -2.71 30.42
C VAL A 14 46.46 -2.31 30.32
N LEU A 15 46.17 -1.02 30.48
CA LEU A 15 44.86 -0.44 30.18
C LEU A 15 44.74 -0.27 28.66
N PHE A 16 43.96 -1.13 28.01
CA PHE A 16 43.42 -0.86 26.69
C PHE A 16 42.34 0.20 26.82
N PHE A 17 42.57 1.41 26.29
CA PHE A 17 41.49 2.35 25.99
C PHE A 17 40.75 1.80 24.77
N ALA A 18 39.65 1.08 24.99
CA ALA A 18 38.65 0.87 23.95
C ALA A 18 37.90 2.19 23.78
N SER A 19 38.25 2.97 22.76
CA SER A 19 37.42 4.07 22.29
C SER A 19 36.13 3.48 21.73
N THR A 20 35.10 3.37 22.57
CA THR A 20 33.74 3.11 22.10
C THR A 20 33.30 4.32 21.30
N VAL A 21 33.32 4.20 19.98
CA VAL A 21 32.56 5.08 19.08
C VAL A 21 31.10 4.83 19.44
N GLN A 22 30.50 5.75 20.21
CA GLN A 22 29.06 5.78 20.41
C GLN A 22 28.44 6.12 19.04
N SER A 23 27.84 5.13 18.39
CA SER A 23 26.93 5.40 17.28
C SER A 23 25.73 6.13 17.86
N ALA A 24 25.54 7.40 17.48
CA ALA A 24 24.32 8.13 17.75
C ALA A 24 23.10 7.32 17.23
N PRO A 25 21.93 7.38 17.89
CA PRO A 25 20.73 6.79 17.33
C PRO A 25 20.51 7.38 15.93
N VAL A 26 20.38 6.50 14.93
CA VAL A 26 19.92 6.93 13.61
C VAL A 26 18.50 7.45 13.82
N SER A 27 18.34 8.78 13.81
CA SER A 27 17.02 9.40 13.73
C SER A 27 16.34 8.81 12.49
N ALA A 28 15.14 8.25 12.66
CA ALA A 28 14.33 7.85 11.51
C ALA A 28 14.26 9.03 10.53
N THR A 29 14.57 8.77 9.26
CA THR A 29 14.53 9.79 8.20
C THR A 29 13.12 10.39 8.16
N PRO A 30 12.96 11.72 8.26
CA PRO A 30 11.64 12.34 8.19
C PRO A 30 10.95 12.07 6.85
N ASN A 31 9.62 12.00 6.88
CA ASN A 31 8.79 11.77 5.71
C ASN A 31 8.28 13.09 5.12
N LEU A 32 8.35 13.21 3.79
CA LEU A 32 7.57 14.17 3.02
C LEU A 32 6.33 13.43 2.50
N ILE A 33 5.18 13.69 3.10
CA ILE A 33 3.91 13.04 2.75
C ILE A 33 3.14 14.00 1.84
N VAL A 34 2.83 13.56 0.63
CA VAL A 34 2.23 14.44 -0.38
C VAL A 34 0.87 13.94 -0.82
N PHE A 35 -0.13 14.80 -0.66
CA PHE A 35 -1.46 14.63 -1.22
C PHE A 35 -1.63 15.59 -2.40
N GLY A 36 -2.36 15.16 -3.44
CA GLY A 36 -2.65 16.10 -4.51
C GLY A 36 -3.14 15.52 -5.82
N ASN A 37 -2.95 16.29 -6.88
CA ASN A 37 -3.38 15.93 -8.23
C ASN A 37 -2.20 15.61 -9.18
N SER A 38 -2.39 15.81 -10.48
CA SER A 38 -1.41 15.55 -11.53
C SER A 38 -0.11 16.32 -11.42
N LEU A 39 -0.08 17.48 -10.74
CA LEU A 39 1.18 18.21 -10.53
C LEU A 39 2.09 17.49 -9.52
N SER A 40 1.51 16.59 -8.72
CA SER A 40 2.19 15.89 -7.63
C SER A 40 2.22 14.37 -7.80
N ASP A 41 1.44 13.81 -8.72
CA ASP A 41 1.35 12.37 -8.98
C ASP A 41 2.66 11.81 -9.57
N THR A 42 3.25 10.83 -8.88
CA THR A 42 4.48 10.14 -9.28
C THR A 42 4.25 8.88 -10.10
N GLY A 43 3.00 8.55 -10.41
CA GLY A 43 2.59 7.37 -11.17
C GLY A 43 1.39 6.62 -10.61
N ASN A 44 0.80 7.06 -9.50
CA ASN A 44 -0.28 6.38 -8.80
C ASN A 44 -1.52 6.18 -9.70
N LEU A 45 -1.90 7.17 -10.52
CA LEU A 45 -3.00 6.96 -11.47
C LEU A 45 -2.62 5.90 -12.51
N VAL A 46 -1.41 5.95 -13.04
CA VAL A 46 -0.95 5.05 -14.11
C VAL A 46 -0.80 3.62 -13.61
N ASP A 47 -0.38 3.43 -12.37
CA ASP A 47 -0.36 2.13 -11.72
C ASP A 47 -1.80 1.61 -11.52
N ALA A 48 -2.77 2.48 -11.27
CA ALA A 48 -4.18 2.09 -11.11
C ALA A 48 -4.92 1.75 -12.42
N VAL A 49 -4.69 2.50 -13.51
CA VAL A 49 -5.49 2.36 -14.75
C VAL A 49 -4.68 1.92 -15.98
N GLY A 50 -3.36 1.82 -15.86
CA GLY A 50 -2.45 1.47 -16.95
C GLY A 50 -2.26 2.59 -17.98
N GLY A 51 -1.09 2.60 -18.61
CA GLY A 51 -0.80 3.48 -19.74
C GLY A 51 -0.58 4.95 -19.37
N SER A 52 0.53 5.51 -19.85
CA SER A 52 0.72 6.94 -19.86
C SER A 52 1.59 7.31 -21.04
N GLY A 53 1.17 8.30 -21.83
CA GLY A 53 2.03 8.96 -22.83
C GLY A 53 3.08 9.89 -22.21
N PHE A 54 3.23 9.87 -20.88
CA PHE A 54 4.05 10.80 -20.12
C PHE A 54 5.24 10.10 -19.41
N PHE A 55 6.17 10.88 -18.88
CA PHE A 55 7.41 10.39 -18.28
C PHE A 55 7.16 9.56 -17.01
N GLY A 56 7.30 8.23 -17.11
CA GLY A 56 7.16 7.33 -15.98
C GLY A 56 5.81 7.46 -15.25
N GLY A 57 4.77 7.92 -15.94
CA GLY A 57 3.44 8.16 -15.39
C GLY A 57 3.15 9.56 -14.84
N ARG A 58 4.16 10.43 -14.72
CA ARG A 58 4.02 11.82 -14.25
C ARG A 58 3.46 12.69 -15.36
N ALA A 59 2.58 13.65 -15.08
CA ALA A 59 1.99 14.54 -16.09
C ALA A 59 2.97 15.62 -16.61
N THR A 60 4.19 15.23 -16.99
CA THR A 60 5.25 16.10 -17.48
C THR A 60 6.31 15.28 -18.24
N ASN A 61 7.41 15.89 -18.67
CA ASN A 61 8.55 15.22 -19.32
C ASN A 61 9.69 14.83 -18.36
N SER A 62 9.55 15.07 -17.05
CA SER A 62 10.58 14.79 -16.03
C SER A 62 9.95 14.39 -14.68
N TYR A 63 10.74 14.39 -13.61
CA TYR A 63 10.26 14.25 -12.24
C TYR A 63 9.35 15.42 -11.83
N VAL A 64 8.43 15.17 -10.90
CA VAL A 64 7.53 16.19 -10.33
C VAL A 64 8.15 16.85 -9.10
N TRP A 65 7.60 18.00 -8.70
CA TRP A 65 8.23 18.93 -7.73
C TRP A 65 8.53 18.29 -6.36
N ASN A 66 7.65 17.40 -5.90
CA ASN A 66 7.76 16.74 -4.60
C ASN A 66 8.92 15.73 -4.54
N GLU A 67 9.30 15.12 -5.66
CA GLU A 67 10.48 14.25 -5.73
C GLU A 67 11.78 15.04 -5.57
N TYR A 68 11.85 16.21 -6.23
CA TYR A 68 12.96 17.14 -6.05
C TYR A 68 13.01 17.67 -4.61
N THR A 69 11.86 18.01 -4.04
CA THR A 69 11.74 18.49 -2.65
C THR A 69 12.28 17.47 -1.66
N ALA A 70 11.78 16.23 -1.73
CA ALA A 70 12.23 15.14 -0.88
C ALA A 70 13.74 14.90 -1.02
N LYS A 71 14.26 14.92 -2.26
CA LYS A 71 15.69 14.76 -2.54
C LYS A 71 16.54 15.86 -1.90
N ILE A 72 16.12 17.12 -2.01
CA ILE A 72 16.86 18.29 -1.47
C ILE A 72 16.81 18.33 0.06
N LEU A 73 15.69 17.91 0.64
CA LEU A 73 15.50 17.85 2.09
C LEU A 73 16.13 16.61 2.72
N GLY A 74 16.42 15.57 1.93
CA GLY A 74 16.88 14.28 2.44
C GLY A 74 15.77 13.50 3.15
N MET A 75 14.52 13.68 2.72
CA MET A 75 13.33 13.06 3.30
C MET A 75 12.89 11.85 2.50
N GLN A 76 12.19 10.92 3.15
CA GLN A 76 11.49 9.84 2.47
C GLN A 76 10.20 10.37 1.87
N LEU A 77 10.02 10.26 0.55
CA LEU A 77 8.77 10.65 -0.11
C LEU A 77 7.70 9.57 0.08
N VAL A 78 6.54 9.95 0.61
CA VAL A 78 5.31 9.15 0.65
C VAL A 78 4.28 9.87 -0.21
N ASN A 79 4.04 9.37 -1.41
CA ASN A 79 3.12 9.99 -2.35
C ASN A 79 1.72 9.35 -2.28
N ARG A 80 0.67 10.17 -2.22
CA ARG A 80 -0.74 9.79 -2.25
C ARG A 80 -1.54 10.53 -3.33
N ALA A 81 -0.86 11.34 -4.15
CA ALA A 81 -1.49 12.15 -5.18
C ALA A 81 -1.97 11.30 -6.36
N TYR A 82 -3.09 11.67 -6.98
CA TYR A 82 -3.62 11.01 -8.18
C TYR A 82 -3.89 12.05 -9.26
N ARG A 83 -3.38 11.82 -10.47
CA ARG A 83 -3.72 12.68 -11.62
C ARG A 83 -5.22 12.77 -11.82
N GLY A 84 -5.71 13.98 -12.04
CA GLY A 84 -7.14 14.28 -12.18
C GLY A 84 -7.90 14.45 -10.86
N ALA A 85 -7.26 14.25 -9.69
CA ALA A 85 -7.91 14.42 -8.40
C ALA A 85 -8.46 15.83 -8.21
N THR A 86 -9.69 15.92 -7.71
CA THR A 86 -10.36 17.15 -7.28
C THR A 86 -10.29 17.28 -5.76
N SER A 87 -10.75 18.40 -5.21
CA SER A 87 -10.84 18.59 -3.76
C SER A 87 -11.76 17.57 -3.10
N ASN A 88 -12.93 17.30 -3.71
CA ASN A 88 -13.91 16.33 -3.24
C ASN A 88 -14.73 15.77 -4.42
N ASN A 89 -14.87 14.45 -4.49
CA ASN A 89 -15.67 13.79 -5.52
C ASN A 89 -17.19 14.04 -5.39
N ASP A 90 -17.71 14.39 -4.21
CA ASP A 90 -19.11 14.79 -4.05
C ASP A 90 -19.40 16.15 -4.67
N LEU A 91 -18.38 17.01 -4.78
CA LEU A 91 -18.48 18.36 -5.35
C LEU A 91 -18.11 18.38 -6.83
N SER A 92 -17.01 17.72 -7.17
CA SER A 92 -16.39 17.71 -8.48
C SER A 92 -15.97 16.27 -8.80
N PRO A 93 -16.91 15.41 -9.24
CA PRO A 93 -16.58 14.01 -9.52
C PRO A 93 -15.48 13.90 -10.57
N ALA A 94 -14.40 13.18 -10.23
CA ALA A 94 -13.29 12.91 -11.14
C ALA A 94 -13.26 11.44 -11.52
N THR A 95 -13.31 11.16 -12.83
CA THR A 95 -13.18 9.79 -13.35
C THR A 95 -12.16 9.71 -14.47
N TRP A 96 -11.47 8.57 -14.55
CA TRP A 96 -10.62 8.20 -15.67
C TRP A 96 -11.19 6.93 -16.31
N GLY A 97 -11.97 7.09 -17.37
CA GLY A 97 -12.81 6.01 -17.87
C GLY A 97 -13.81 5.55 -16.79
N ASN A 98 -13.70 4.31 -16.34
CA ASN A 98 -14.54 3.75 -15.27
C ASN A 98 -13.91 3.85 -13.87
N PHE A 99 -12.67 4.34 -13.76
CA PHE A 99 -11.99 4.50 -12.48
C PHE A 99 -12.42 5.82 -11.82
N SER A 100 -12.89 5.75 -10.57
CA SER A 100 -13.12 6.95 -9.76
C SER A 100 -11.79 7.43 -9.20
N VAL A 101 -11.31 8.58 -9.66
CA VAL A 101 -10.02 9.11 -9.21
C VAL A 101 -10.16 9.57 -7.76
N PRO A 102 -9.34 9.08 -6.81
CA PRO A 102 -9.41 9.51 -5.43
C PRO A 102 -9.18 11.03 -5.30
N SER A 103 -10.20 11.74 -4.80
CA SER A 103 -10.11 13.16 -4.48
C SER A 103 -9.19 13.40 -3.28
N PHE A 104 -8.82 14.64 -3.00
CA PHE A 104 -8.02 14.94 -1.80
C PHE A 104 -8.69 14.44 -0.52
N HIS A 105 -10.02 14.60 -0.42
CA HIS A 105 -10.80 14.03 0.68
C HIS A 105 -10.60 12.52 0.82
N ASP A 106 -10.71 11.79 -0.30
CA ASP A 106 -10.51 10.34 -0.34
C ASP A 106 -9.08 9.97 0.04
N GLN A 107 -8.07 10.69 -0.47
CA GLN A 107 -6.66 10.44 -0.18
C GLN A 107 -6.35 10.59 1.32
N VAL A 108 -6.91 11.61 1.99
CA VAL A 108 -6.76 11.80 3.43
C VAL A 108 -7.50 10.72 4.21
N ALA A 109 -8.72 10.37 3.80
CA ALA A 109 -9.49 9.31 4.44
C ALA A 109 -8.79 7.94 4.36
N MET A 110 -8.28 7.58 3.18
CA MET A 110 -7.48 6.37 2.97
C MET A 110 -6.22 6.40 3.83
N TRP A 111 -5.48 7.51 3.83
CA TRP A 111 -4.25 7.65 4.61
C TRP A 111 -4.47 7.44 6.11
N LEU A 112 -5.48 8.09 6.69
CA LEU A 112 -5.78 7.97 8.12
C LEU A 112 -6.30 6.57 8.50
N LYS A 113 -6.91 5.85 7.55
CA LYS A 113 -7.34 4.47 7.73
C LYS A 113 -6.17 3.47 7.66
N GLU A 114 -5.28 3.65 6.69
CA GLU A 114 -4.07 2.83 6.49
C GLU A 114 -3.04 3.05 7.61
N THR A 115 -3.08 4.21 8.24
CA THR A 115 -2.06 4.67 9.21
C THR A 115 -2.66 4.89 10.60
N PRO A 116 -3.19 3.84 11.27
CA PRO A 116 -3.90 4.00 12.54
C PRO A 116 -2.97 4.32 13.73
N ASN A 117 -1.64 4.22 13.56
CA ASN A 117 -0.68 4.46 14.64
C ASN A 117 0.37 5.54 14.29
N PRO A 118 0.14 6.80 14.72
CA PRO A 118 1.07 7.91 14.49
C PRO A 118 2.47 7.71 15.12
N SER A 119 2.65 6.74 16.02
CA SER A 119 3.96 6.45 16.64
C SER A 119 4.98 5.83 15.68
N GLN A 120 4.57 5.43 14.47
CA GLN A 120 5.46 4.96 13.40
C GLN A 120 6.09 6.11 12.60
N PHE A 121 5.59 7.34 12.82
CA PHE A 121 5.98 8.54 12.09
C PHE A 121 6.75 9.47 13.00
N ASN A 122 7.69 10.21 12.43
CA ASN A 122 8.39 11.26 13.15
C ASN A 122 7.55 12.53 13.04
N LEU A 123 6.34 12.54 13.62
CA LEU A 123 5.34 13.60 13.41
C LEU A 123 5.83 15.03 13.70
N ASP A 124 6.89 15.14 14.49
CA ASP A 124 7.57 16.40 14.79
C ASP A 124 8.38 16.93 13.59
N ASN A 125 8.96 16.04 12.79
CA ASN A 125 9.82 16.35 11.65
C ASN A 125 9.20 16.00 10.28
N ASP A 126 8.15 15.18 10.26
CA ASP A 126 7.42 14.83 9.05
C ASP A 126 6.65 16.06 8.55
N VAL A 127 6.61 16.21 7.23
CA VAL A 127 5.98 17.33 6.54
C VAL A 127 4.89 16.81 5.63
N ILE A 128 3.70 17.38 5.77
CA ILE A 128 2.59 17.18 4.85
C ILE A 128 2.62 18.33 3.84
N GLU A 129 2.65 18.02 2.56
CA GLU A 129 2.42 18.99 1.50
C GLU A 129 1.21 18.59 0.65
N ILE A 130 0.34 19.56 0.36
CA ILE A 130 -0.94 19.35 -0.32
C ILE A 130 -0.99 20.26 -1.55
N GLU A 131 -1.31 19.71 -2.71
CA GLU A 131 -1.54 20.48 -3.94
C GLU A 131 -2.86 20.03 -4.58
N ILE A 132 -3.89 20.89 -4.58
CA ILE A 132 -5.22 20.51 -5.06
C ILE A 132 -6.05 21.71 -5.54
N GLY A 133 -7.12 21.42 -6.30
CA GLY A 133 -8.17 22.40 -6.66
C GLY A 133 -8.17 22.81 -8.13
N GLY A 134 -7.08 22.55 -8.87
CA GLY A 134 -7.00 22.89 -10.30
C GLY A 134 -8.07 22.18 -11.13
N ASN A 135 -8.29 20.90 -10.85
CA ASN A 135 -9.30 20.08 -11.54
C ASN A 135 -10.73 20.51 -11.19
N ASP A 136 -10.98 21.07 -10.00
CA ASP A 136 -12.30 21.63 -9.65
C ASP A 136 -12.66 22.82 -10.54
N ILE A 137 -11.68 23.68 -10.87
CA ILE A 137 -11.90 24.77 -11.84
C ILE A 137 -12.27 24.21 -13.20
N LEU A 138 -11.49 23.23 -13.69
CA LEU A 138 -11.71 22.64 -15.01
C LEU A 138 -13.08 21.96 -15.09
N HIS A 139 -13.50 21.27 -14.03
CA HIS A 139 -14.80 20.61 -13.93
C HIS A 139 -15.97 21.59 -14.00
N HIS A 140 -15.88 22.73 -13.30
CA HIS A 140 -16.98 23.69 -13.17
C HIS A 140 -16.90 24.86 -14.17
N MET A 141 -15.94 24.86 -15.09
CA MET A 141 -15.66 25.97 -16.00
C MET A 141 -16.88 26.39 -16.84
N ASP A 142 -17.62 25.44 -17.40
CA ASP A 142 -18.83 25.72 -18.19
C ASP A 142 -19.96 26.32 -17.33
N GLY A 143 -20.13 25.80 -16.11
CA GLY A 143 -21.11 26.31 -15.16
C GLY A 143 -20.81 27.74 -14.71
N LEU A 144 -19.53 28.05 -14.51
CA LEU A 144 -19.06 29.40 -14.20
C LEU A 144 -19.24 30.35 -15.40
N ALA A 145 -18.93 29.90 -16.61
CA ALA A 145 -19.07 30.70 -17.82
C ALA A 145 -20.54 31.05 -18.13
N THR A 146 -21.46 30.14 -17.83
CA THR A 146 -22.91 30.32 -18.05
C THR A 146 -23.62 31.01 -16.89
N GLY A 147 -22.96 31.17 -15.74
CA GLY A 147 -23.58 31.65 -14.50
C GLY A 147 -24.51 30.63 -13.84
N ALA A 148 -24.45 29.36 -14.25
CA ALA A 148 -25.18 28.26 -13.60
C ALA A 148 -24.57 27.90 -12.23
N ILE A 149 -23.30 28.23 -12.02
CA ILE A 149 -22.58 28.05 -10.77
C ILE A 149 -22.14 29.41 -10.24
N GLU A 150 -22.53 29.71 -9.01
CA GLU A 150 -22.09 30.92 -8.31
C GLU A 150 -20.67 30.73 -7.77
N LEU A 151 -19.72 31.53 -8.27
CA LEU A 151 -18.30 31.42 -7.95
C LEU A 151 -18.03 31.49 -6.43
N ALA A 152 -18.70 32.38 -5.71
CA ALA A 152 -18.50 32.53 -4.28
C ALA A 152 -18.91 31.26 -3.49
N GLU A 153 -19.97 30.58 -3.94
CA GLU A 153 -20.43 29.33 -3.33
C GLU A 153 -19.46 28.18 -3.63
N LEU A 154 -19.03 28.05 -4.89
CA LEU A 154 -18.05 27.05 -5.29
C LEU A 154 -16.72 27.22 -4.52
N ALA A 155 -16.20 28.45 -4.46
CA ALA A 155 -14.98 28.77 -3.74
C ALA A 155 -15.08 28.44 -2.25
N THR A 156 -16.23 28.71 -1.65
CA THR A 156 -16.50 28.36 -0.23
C THR A 156 -16.47 26.84 -0.03
N LYS A 157 -17.12 26.06 -0.90
CA LYS A 157 -17.18 24.59 -0.79
C LYS A 157 -15.81 23.92 -0.96
N ILE A 158 -15.01 24.39 -1.94
CA ILE A 158 -13.65 23.91 -2.14
C ILE A 158 -12.78 24.24 -0.92
N ALA A 159 -12.82 25.49 -0.45
CA ALA A 159 -12.04 25.93 0.71
C ALA A 159 -12.42 25.18 1.99
N ASP A 160 -13.71 24.93 2.21
CA ASP A 160 -14.23 24.21 3.38
C ASP A 160 -13.78 22.75 3.39
N THR A 161 -13.84 22.07 2.24
CA THR A 161 -13.35 20.69 2.11
C THR A 161 -11.85 20.63 2.43
N ILE A 162 -11.05 21.46 1.77
CA ILE A 162 -9.58 21.46 1.96
C ILE A 162 -9.23 21.71 3.43
N ALA A 163 -9.88 22.70 4.06
CA ALA A 163 -9.65 23.03 5.45
C ALA A 163 -10.10 21.91 6.41
N THR A 164 -11.22 21.25 6.11
CA THR A 164 -11.71 20.12 6.91
C THR A 164 -10.71 18.97 6.91
N ASP A 165 -10.16 18.60 5.76
CA ASP A 165 -9.21 17.49 5.67
C ASP A 165 -7.84 17.86 6.25
N MET A 166 -7.39 19.11 6.10
CA MET A 166 -6.22 19.62 6.82
C MET A 166 -6.43 19.61 8.34
N GLN A 167 -7.65 19.87 8.83
CA GLN A 167 -7.99 19.76 10.25
C GLN A 167 -7.95 18.29 10.72
N LEU A 168 -8.35 17.32 9.90
CA LEU A 168 -8.22 15.90 10.21
C LEU A 168 -6.75 15.50 10.36
N LEU A 169 -5.89 15.94 9.44
CA LEU A 169 -4.44 15.69 9.51
C LEU A 169 -3.81 16.33 10.76
N ALA A 170 -4.15 17.58 11.08
CA ALA A 170 -3.68 18.22 12.30
C ALA A 170 -4.17 17.48 13.57
N THR A 171 -5.40 16.97 13.55
CA THR A 171 -5.99 16.19 14.66
C THR A 171 -5.31 14.83 14.82
N ALA A 172 -4.86 14.22 13.72
CA ALA A 172 -4.08 13.00 13.72
C ALA A 172 -2.64 13.18 14.25
N GLY A 173 -2.20 14.43 14.43
CA GLY A 173 -0.93 14.76 15.09
C GLY A 173 0.16 15.31 14.17
N TYR A 174 -0.10 15.47 12.87
CA TYR A 174 0.87 16.09 11.95
C TYR A 174 1.10 17.55 12.31
N LYS A 175 2.37 17.93 12.47
CA LYS A 175 2.74 19.25 12.98
C LYS A 175 3.17 20.24 11.92
N ASN A 176 3.63 19.78 10.77
CA ASN A 176 4.10 20.62 9.66
C ASN A 176 3.19 20.34 8.46
N ILE A 177 2.27 21.26 8.14
CA ILE A 177 1.30 21.08 7.04
C ILE A 177 1.36 22.30 6.12
N ILE A 178 1.57 22.06 4.84
CA ILE A 178 1.71 23.10 3.82
C ILE A 178 0.70 22.84 2.72
N LEU A 179 -0.13 23.83 2.42
CA LEU A 179 -1.01 23.81 1.26
C LEU A 179 -0.42 24.69 0.16
N TRP A 180 -0.20 24.11 -1.01
CA TRP A 180 0.03 24.83 -2.25
C TRP A 180 -1.33 25.25 -2.80
N ASN A 181 -1.55 26.56 -2.89
CA ASN A 181 -2.77 27.08 -3.48
C ASN A 181 -2.81 26.84 -5.00
N LEU A 182 -3.83 27.32 -5.70
CA LEU A 182 -3.96 27.08 -7.13
C LEU A 182 -2.84 27.79 -7.92
N PRO A 183 -2.24 27.12 -8.93
CA PRO A 183 -1.30 27.76 -9.85
C PRO A 183 -2.01 28.80 -10.74
N ALA A 184 -1.24 29.48 -11.59
CA ALA A 184 -1.77 30.41 -12.59
C ALA A 184 -2.43 29.65 -13.77
N VAL A 185 -3.53 28.94 -13.49
CA VAL A 185 -4.29 28.14 -14.48
C VAL A 185 -4.76 29.00 -15.66
N ASP A 186 -4.99 30.30 -15.45
CA ASP A 186 -5.35 31.28 -16.48
C ASP A 186 -4.27 31.50 -17.55
N LYS A 187 -3.04 31.01 -17.30
CA LYS A 187 -1.89 31.06 -18.22
C LYS A 187 -1.65 29.76 -18.98
N THR A 188 -2.40 28.70 -18.68
CA THR A 188 -2.22 27.41 -19.35
C THR A 188 -2.58 27.49 -20.84
N PRO A 189 -1.89 26.74 -21.72
CA PRO A 189 -2.19 26.75 -23.15
C PRO A 189 -3.67 26.46 -23.45
N PHE A 190 -4.28 25.52 -22.72
CA PHE A 190 -5.70 25.18 -22.82
C PHE A 190 -6.62 26.39 -22.55
N VAL A 191 -6.41 27.13 -21.46
CA VAL A 191 -7.24 28.29 -21.12
C VAL A 191 -7.00 29.46 -22.08
N LEU A 192 -5.77 29.60 -22.59
CA LEU A 192 -5.42 30.60 -23.59
C LEU A 192 -6.08 30.30 -24.94
N GLU A 193 -6.11 29.03 -25.37
CA GLU A 193 -6.76 28.58 -26.61
C GLU A 193 -8.27 28.85 -26.58
N LEU A 194 -8.90 28.67 -25.42
CA LEU A 194 -10.31 29.01 -25.20
C LEU A 194 -10.57 30.53 -25.08
N ASN A 195 -9.53 31.36 -25.05
CA ASN A 195 -9.61 32.80 -24.73
C ASN A 195 -10.37 33.06 -23.41
N ALA A 196 -10.21 32.16 -22.43
CA ALA A 196 -10.95 32.17 -21.17
C ALA A 196 -10.16 32.78 -20.00
N GLY A 197 -8.94 33.26 -20.22
CA GLY A 197 -8.09 33.81 -19.15
C GLY A 197 -8.72 34.94 -18.34
N ALA A 198 -9.52 35.81 -18.96
CA ALA A 198 -10.23 36.89 -18.27
C ALA A 198 -11.37 36.38 -17.35
N LEU A 199 -11.92 35.20 -17.66
CA LEU A 199 -12.92 34.52 -16.83
C LEU A 199 -12.23 33.74 -15.70
N ILE A 200 -11.16 33.01 -15.99
CA ILE A 200 -10.52 32.09 -15.04
C ILE A 200 -9.67 32.83 -13.99
N LYS A 201 -9.05 33.95 -14.35
CA LYS A 201 -8.24 34.73 -13.38
C LYS A 201 -9.01 35.09 -12.09
N PRO A 202 -10.21 35.73 -12.12
CA PRO A 202 -10.95 36.01 -10.89
C PRO A 202 -11.45 34.76 -10.17
N VAL A 203 -11.63 33.63 -10.87
CA VAL A 203 -11.96 32.33 -10.25
C VAL A 203 -10.81 31.87 -9.35
N ILE A 204 -9.59 31.88 -9.88
CA ILE A 204 -8.38 31.51 -9.12
C ILE A 204 -8.19 32.43 -7.91
N GLU A 205 -8.29 33.75 -8.11
CA GLU A 205 -8.13 34.75 -7.05
C GLU A 205 -9.15 34.54 -5.93
N THR A 206 -10.41 34.23 -6.29
CA THR A 206 -11.48 34.01 -5.32
C THR A 206 -11.30 32.71 -4.54
N ILE A 207 -10.96 31.61 -5.21
CA ILE A 207 -10.71 30.32 -4.55
C ILE A 207 -9.47 30.42 -3.65
N ASN A 208 -8.36 30.98 -4.14
CA ASN A 208 -7.14 31.13 -3.33
C ASN A 208 -7.37 32.01 -2.09
N ALA A 209 -8.16 33.08 -2.22
CA ALA A 209 -8.52 33.93 -1.08
C ALA A 209 -9.40 33.19 -0.06
N ALA A 210 -10.42 32.44 -0.52
CA ALA A 210 -11.28 31.65 0.35
C ALA A 210 -10.50 30.56 1.08
N THR A 211 -9.71 29.77 0.34
CA THR A 211 -8.86 28.71 0.89
C THR A 211 -7.86 29.27 1.90
N SER A 212 -7.21 30.40 1.60
CA SER A 212 -6.29 31.04 2.55
C SER A 212 -6.99 31.45 3.86
N ALA A 213 -8.21 31.99 3.78
CA ALA A 213 -8.97 32.38 4.97
C ALA A 213 -9.40 31.17 5.82
N TYR A 214 -9.83 30.09 5.17
CA TYR A 214 -10.26 28.86 5.85
C TYR A 214 -9.07 28.12 6.47
N VAL A 215 -7.98 27.96 5.73
CA VAL A 215 -6.74 27.33 6.25
C VAL A 215 -6.14 28.17 7.38
N LYS A 216 -6.23 29.51 7.32
CA LYS A 216 -5.83 30.36 8.45
C LYS A 216 -6.65 30.02 9.70
N THR A 217 -7.95 29.75 9.57
CA THR A 217 -8.78 29.35 10.71
C THR A 217 -8.32 28.01 11.29
N VAL A 218 -7.97 27.04 10.44
CA VAL A 218 -7.37 25.76 10.87
C VAL A 218 -6.03 26.01 11.57
N ALA A 219 -5.16 26.85 11.01
CA ALA A 219 -3.88 27.21 11.61
C ALA A 219 -4.06 27.84 13.01
N ASP A 220 -4.94 28.83 13.13
CA ASP A 220 -5.22 29.52 14.40
C ASP A 220 -5.76 28.53 15.46
N ASN A 221 -6.65 27.62 15.06
CA ASN A 221 -7.24 26.61 15.96
C ASN A 221 -6.23 25.56 16.44
N ASN A 222 -5.15 25.34 15.69
CA ASN A 222 -4.15 24.30 15.97
C ASN A 222 -2.78 24.87 16.35
N ALA A 223 -2.63 26.19 16.49
CA ALA A 223 -1.35 26.86 16.73
C ALA A 223 -0.59 26.38 17.99
N ALA A 224 -1.28 25.79 18.97
CA ALA A 224 -0.65 25.21 20.16
C ALA A 224 -0.21 23.74 19.99
N LYS A 225 -0.59 23.08 18.89
CA LYS A 225 -0.39 21.64 18.63
C LYS A 225 0.49 21.37 17.43
N THR A 226 0.56 22.31 16.48
CA THR A 226 1.35 22.22 15.26
C THR A 226 2.55 23.15 15.31
N ASN A 227 3.59 22.83 14.54
CA ASN A 227 4.74 23.70 14.30
C ASN A 227 4.42 24.73 13.21
N GLY A 228 3.42 24.45 12.37
CA GLY A 228 2.98 25.35 11.33
C GLY A 228 1.93 24.73 10.42
N ILE A 229 0.87 25.48 10.14
CA ILE A 229 -0.04 25.22 9.02
C ILE A 229 0.01 26.43 8.11
N HIS A 230 0.52 26.26 6.90
CA HIS A 230 0.83 27.37 6.01
C HIS A 230 0.22 27.20 4.62
N VAL A 231 0.02 28.31 3.94
CA VAL A 231 -0.38 28.35 2.53
C VAL A 231 0.77 28.93 1.72
N PHE A 232 1.27 28.14 0.78
CA PHE A 232 2.26 28.55 -0.20
C PHE A 232 1.56 29.08 -1.47
N ASP A 233 2.04 30.21 -1.98
CA ASP A 233 1.45 30.88 -3.14
C ASP A 233 2.04 30.34 -4.46
N LEU A 234 1.47 29.23 -4.93
CA LEU A 234 1.82 28.63 -6.21
C LEU A 234 1.39 29.52 -7.39
N ASN A 235 0.31 30.30 -7.26
CA ASN A 235 -0.09 31.26 -8.29
C ASN A 235 1.01 32.28 -8.57
N TRP A 236 1.56 32.85 -7.50
CA TRP A 236 2.69 33.77 -7.57
C TRP A 236 3.92 33.09 -8.19
N LEU A 237 4.30 31.89 -7.71
CA LEU A 237 5.48 31.18 -8.22
C LEU A 237 5.35 30.84 -9.72
N THR A 238 4.16 30.44 -10.16
CA THR A 238 3.88 30.17 -11.57
C THR A 238 4.03 31.44 -12.41
N ASN A 239 3.41 32.55 -12.00
CA ASN A 239 3.54 33.84 -12.68
C ASN A 239 4.98 34.36 -12.70
N LEU A 240 5.75 34.10 -11.64
CA LEU A 240 7.14 34.49 -11.56
C LEU A 240 8.00 33.69 -12.54
N GLY A 241 7.78 32.38 -12.66
CA GLY A 241 8.45 31.54 -13.66
C GLY A 241 8.19 31.98 -15.11
N LEU A 242 7.00 32.54 -15.38
CA LEU A 242 6.61 33.09 -16.69
C LEU A 242 7.20 34.48 -16.99
N GLN A 243 7.86 35.14 -16.02
CA GLN A 243 8.51 36.42 -16.31
C GLN A 243 9.70 36.21 -17.24
N PRO A 244 9.89 37.07 -18.28
CA PRO A 244 10.96 36.87 -19.26
C PRO A 244 12.36 36.74 -18.67
N GLU A 245 12.66 37.51 -17.62
CA GLU A 245 13.96 37.43 -16.93
C GLU A 245 14.15 36.08 -16.22
N VAL A 246 13.10 35.55 -15.59
CA VAL A 246 13.16 34.25 -14.90
C VAL A 246 13.17 33.11 -15.91
N SER A 247 12.24 33.09 -16.87
CA SER A 247 12.17 32.07 -17.93
C SER A 247 13.51 31.90 -18.65
N LYS A 248 14.21 33.01 -18.92
CA LYS A 248 15.55 32.98 -19.52
C LYS A 248 16.56 32.21 -18.68
N HIS A 249 16.57 32.38 -17.36
CA HIS A 249 17.49 31.66 -16.45
C HIS A 249 17.05 30.22 -16.16
N LEU A 250 15.80 29.87 -16.50
CA LEU A 250 15.33 28.48 -16.52
C LEU A 250 15.57 27.81 -17.88
N GLY A 251 16.15 28.51 -18.85
CA GLY A 251 16.31 28.03 -20.23
C GLY A 251 14.98 27.80 -20.96
N ILE A 252 13.90 28.44 -20.51
CA ILE A 252 12.58 28.39 -21.15
C ILE A 252 12.55 29.40 -22.29
N THR A 253 12.45 28.92 -23.52
CA THR A 253 12.31 29.73 -24.72
C THR A 253 10.88 29.83 -25.24
N ASN A 254 10.01 28.90 -24.83
CA ASN A 254 8.59 28.92 -25.16
C ASN A 254 7.73 28.93 -23.89
N PRO A 255 7.28 30.11 -23.42
CA PRO A 255 6.51 30.22 -22.19
C PRO A 255 5.00 30.01 -22.37
N THR A 256 4.50 29.85 -23.60
CA THR A 256 3.05 29.89 -23.89
C THR A 256 2.50 28.62 -24.48
N ASP A 257 3.26 27.91 -25.32
CA ASP A 257 2.70 26.79 -26.07
C ASP A 257 2.93 25.46 -25.34
N ALA A 258 2.01 24.51 -25.52
CA ALA A 258 2.17 23.13 -25.08
C ALA A 258 3.18 22.38 -25.97
N CYS A 259 4.05 21.57 -25.37
CA CYS A 259 4.98 20.72 -26.13
C CYS A 259 4.34 19.42 -26.62
N TYR A 260 3.57 18.75 -25.76
CA TYR A 260 2.75 17.59 -26.02
C TYR A 260 1.37 18.09 -26.46
N VAL A 261 0.99 17.72 -27.69
CA VAL A 261 -0.28 18.10 -28.29
C VAL A 261 -0.90 16.87 -28.92
N GLU A 262 -2.19 16.67 -28.65
CA GLU A 262 -3.00 15.63 -29.27
C GLU A 262 -3.88 16.29 -30.34
N ASP A 263 -3.82 15.78 -31.58
CA ASP A 263 -4.68 16.30 -32.65
C ASP A 263 -6.12 15.77 -32.54
N ALA A 264 -7.01 16.29 -33.40
CA ALA A 264 -8.43 15.93 -33.39
C ALA A 264 -8.69 14.43 -33.68
N ASP A 265 -7.71 13.72 -34.25
CA ASP A 265 -7.80 12.28 -34.53
C ASP A 265 -7.21 11.44 -33.38
N GLY A 266 -6.82 12.07 -32.25
CA GLY A 266 -6.24 11.42 -31.08
C GLY A 266 -4.74 11.09 -31.24
N LYS A 267 -4.07 11.68 -32.23
CA LYS A 267 -2.65 11.42 -32.47
C LYS A 267 -1.79 12.41 -31.69
N ALA A 268 -1.04 11.86 -30.73
CA ALA A 268 -0.08 12.61 -29.94
C ALA A 268 1.16 13.01 -30.77
N SER A 269 1.62 14.23 -30.54
CA SER A 269 2.90 14.76 -31.02
C SER A 269 3.62 15.46 -29.87
N VAL A 270 4.96 15.34 -29.86
CA VAL A 270 5.82 15.99 -28.87
C VAL A 270 6.79 16.90 -29.61
N CYS A 271 6.96 18.12 -29.11
CA CYS A 271 7.93 19.07 -29.63
C CYS A 271 9.38 18.54 -29.53
N THR A 272 10.31 19.13 -30.29
CA THR A 272 11.70 18.63 -30.37
C THR A 272 12.46 18.79 -29.05
N ASP A 273 12.16 19.81 -28.26
CA ASP A 273 12.83 20.09 -26.99
C ASP A 273 11.82 20.49 -25.90
N PRO A 274 11.25 19.49 -25.19
CA PRO A 274 10.25 19.72 -24.16
C PRO A 274 10.76 20.54 -22.97
N ASP A 275 12.04 20.48 -22.65
CA ASP A 275 12.62 21.18 -21.50
C ASP A 275 12.73 22.69 -21.71
N THR A 276 12.67 23.17 -22.95
CA THR A 276 12.63 24.60 -23.28
C THR A 276 11.23 25.21 -23.24
N HIS A 277 10.19 24.41 -22.99
CA HIS A 277 8.82 24.87 -22.85
C HIS A 277 8.48 25.09 -21.37
N PHE A 278 7.60 26.04 -21.07
CA PHE A 278 7.05 26.18 -19.72
C PHE A 278 5.99 25.10 -19.46
N PHE A 279 5.20 24.78 -20.48
CA PHE A 279 4.11 23.81 -20.40
C PHE A 279 4.46 22.54 -21.17
N TYR A 280 4.33 21.40 -20.51
CA TYR A 280 4.47 20.12 -21.19
C TYR A 280 3.24 19.85 -22.04
N ASP A 281 2.03 20.00 -21.52
CA ASP A 281 0.79 19.84 -22.28
C ASP A 281 -0.14 21.06 -22.12
N GLY A 282 -1.42 20.91 -22.44
CA GLY A 282 -2.40 21.98 -22.36
C GLY A 282 -2.58 22.60 -20.97
N VAL A 283 -2.22 21.92 -19.88
CA VAL A 283 -2.46 22.38 -18.50
C VAL A 283 -1.29 22.14 -17.55
N HIS A 284 -0.39 21.20 -17.85
CA HIS A 284 0.71 20.81 -16.97
C HIS A 284 2.02 21.50 -17.34
N PRO A 285 2.83 21.90 -16.36
CA PRO A 285 4.15 22.46 -16.57
C PRO A 285 5.19 21.40 -16.99
N ALA A 286 6.24 21.83 -17.69
CA ALA A 286 7.37 21.00 -18.07
C ALA A 286 8.36 20.79 -16.91
N GLY A 287 9.28 19.85 -17.11
CA GLY A 287 10.20 19.34 -16.09
C GLY A 287 11.02 20.42 -15.38
N ARG A 288 11.49 21.44 -16.10
CA ARG A 288 12.27 22.53 -15.50
C ARG A 288 11.47 23.37 -14.51
N MET A 289 10.17 23.54 -14.76
CA MET A 289 9.32 24.25 -13.83
C MET A 289 9.01 23.41 -12.59
N HIS A 290 8.80 22.10 -12.75
CA HIS A 290 8.73 21.19 -11.59
C HIS A 290 10.02 21.17 -10.79
N TYR A 291 11.18 21.25 -11.45
CA TYR A 291 12.47 21.32 -10.76
C TYR A 291 12.62 22.61 -9.95
N LEU A 292 12.28 23.76 -10.54
CA LEU A 292 12.23 25.03 -9.81
C LEU A 292 11.25 24.97 -8.62
N TRP A 293 10.04 24.45 -8.84
CA TRP A 293 9.05 24.29 -7.79
C TRP A 293 9.57 23.44 -6.64
N GLY A 294 10.23 22.32 -6.92
CA GLY A 294 10.78 21.48 -5.87
C GLY A 294 11.94 22.10 -5.08
N ILE A 295 12.74 22.96 -5.72
CA ILE A 295 13.79 23.73 -5.02
C ILE A 295 13.16 24.76 -4.10
N VAL A 296 12.18 25.51 -4.62
CA VAL A 296 11.46 26.55 -3.86
C VAL A 296 10.68 25.94 -2.71
N ALA A 297 10.01 24.80 -2.95
CA ALA A 297 9.38 23.96 -1.93
C ALA A 297 10.35 23.63 -0.82
N ALA A 298 11.53 23.09 -1.15
CA ALA A 298 12.51 22.70 -0.15
C ALA A 298 13.05 23.90 0.67
N VAL A 299 13.20 25.07 0.06
CA VAL A 299 13.55 26.30 0.78
C VAL A 299 12.44 26.68 1.76
N TRP A 300 11.20 26.67 1.29
CA TRP A 300 10.06 27.13 2.07
C TRP A 300 9.64 26.13 3.17
N THR A 301 9.79 24.83 2.93
CA THR A 301 9.58 23.78 3.92
C THR A 301 10.60 23.86 5.06
N ARG A 302 11.82 24.37 4.79
CA ARG A 302 12.81 24.67 5.84
C ARG A 302 12.50 25.96 6.60
N ASP A 303 12.03 26.98 5.90
CA ASP A 303 11.65 28.27 6.49
C ASP A 303 10.43 28.86 5.75
N PRO A 304 9.21 28.68 6.31
CA PRO A 304 7.99 29.23 5.72
C PRO A 304 7.95 30.77 5.68
N ASN A 305 8.90 31.45 6.34
CA ASN A 305 9.05 32.90 6.28
C ASN A 305 10.13 33.34 5.27
N ALA A 306 10.78 32.40 4.58
CA ALA A 306 11.78 32.70 3.57
C ALA A 306 11.18 33.62 2.52
N THR A 307 11.82 34.78 2.33
CA THR A 307 11.45 35.70 1.26
C THR A 307 12.12 35.23 -0.01
N ILE A 308 11.31 34.75 -0.96
CA ILE A 308 11.77 34.29 -2.26
C ILE A 308 11.35 35.37 -3.27
N ASP A 309 12.33 36.02 -3.90
CA ASP A 309 12.11 37.04 -4.91
C ASP A 309 12.72 36.62 -6.26
N VAL A 310 12.61 37.47 -7.28
CA VAL A 310 13.15 37.20 -8.62
C VAL A 310 14.66 36.94 -8.59
N ASN A 311 15.42 37.67 -7.77
CA ASN A 311 16.87 37.51 -7.71
C ASN A 311 17.23 36.17 -7.05
N GLU A 312 16.51 35.81 -6.00
CA GLU A 312 16.72 34.54 -5.32
C GLU A 312 16.36 33.35 -6.22
N ILE A 313 15.30 33.46 -7.01
CA ILE A 313 14.91 32.43 -7.98
C ILE A 313 15.97 32.29 -9.08
N ILE A 314 16.50 33.40 -9.60
CA ILE A 314 17.59 33.38 -10.58
C ILE A 314 18.85 32.74 -9.97
N ARG A 315 19.17 33.07 -8.72
CA ARG A 315 20.29 32.48 -7.99
C ARG A 315 20.12 30.96 -7.83
N LEU A 316 18.94 30.52 -7.39
CA LEU A 316 18.61 29.10 -7.25
C LEU A 316 18.65 28.36 -8.59
N ALA A 317 18.12 28.97 -9.66
CA ALA A 317 18.15 28.38 -10.99
C ALA A 317 19.59 28.13 -11.48
N GLY A 318 20.50 29.07 -11.26
CA GLY A 318 21.93 28.90 -11.57
C GLY A 318 22.62 27.88 -10.66
N ALA A 319 22.35 27.92 -9.35
CA ALA A 319 22.96 27.02 -8.38
C ALA A 319 22.60 25.54 -8.60
N TYR A 320 21.39 25.28 -9.11
CA TYR A 320 20.87 23.94 -9.41
C TYR A 320 20.95 23.56 -10.90
N ASP A 321 21.57 24.40 -11.73
CA ASP A 321 21.79 24.18 -13.16
C ASP A 321 20.49 23.86 -13.93
N ILE A 322 19.41 24.62 -13.64
CA ILE A 322 18.08 24.33 -14.19
C ILE A 322 18.05 24.49 -15.72
N ASP A 323 18.75 25.48 -16.27
CA ASP A 323 18.78 25.76 -17.71
C ASP A 323 19.44 24.65 -18.55
N ASN A 324 20.24 23.78 -17.92
CA ASN A 324 20.83 22.58 -18.54
C ASN A 324 20.18 21.27 -18.05
N SER A 325 19.10 21.37 -17.28
CA SER A 325 18.42 20.19 -16.73
C SER A 325 17.41 19.56 -17.70
N ASN A 326 17.24 18.25 -17.55
CA ASN A 326 16.24 17.41 -18.21
C ASN A 326 15.96 16.15 -17.35
N SER A 327 15.22 15.18 -17.89
CA SER A 327 14.87 13.94 -17.20
C SER A 327 16.07 13.05 -16.83
N GLU A 328 17.18 13.14 -17.58
CA GLU A 328 18.42 12.38 -17.37
C GLU A 328 19.51 13.20 -16.65
N ASN A 329 19.35 14.52 -16.57
CA ASN A 329 20.30 15.45 -15.99
C ASN A 329 19.63 16.40 -14.99
N ASN A 330 19.62 16.01 -13.71
CA ASN A 330 19.09 16.80 -12.60
C ASN A 330 19.63 16.25 -11.26
N ILE A 331 19.26 16.87 -10.13
CA ILE A 331 19.72 16.45 -8.79
C ILE A 331 19.29 15.03 -8.38
N ILE A 332 18.17 14.51 -8.88
CA ILE A 332 17.71 13.15 -8.57
C ILE A 332 18.64 12.13 -9.23
N VAL A 333 18.97 12.34 -10.51
CA VAL A 333 19.76 11.40 -11.32
C VAL A 333 21.26 11.55 -11.09
N ASN A 334 21.78 12.77 -11.15
CA ASN A 334 23.23 13.02 -11.19
C ASN A 334 23.78 13.64 -9.90
N GLY A 335 22.93 13.92 -8.90
CA GLY A 335 23.35 14.49 -7.63
C GLY A 335 23.96 15.89 -7.74
N ILE A 336 23.58 16.66 -8.78
CA ILE A 336 23.98 18.06 -8.96
C ILE A 336 23.64 18.81 -7.68
N THR A 337 24.68 19.22 -6.96
CA THR A 337 24.58 20.01 -5.73
C THR A 337 25.24 21.37 -5.98
N PRO A 338 24.75 22.46 -5.36
CA PRO A 338 25.37 23.77 -5.51
C PRO A 338 26.86 23.71 -5.24
N SER A 339 27.66 24.42 -6.05
CA SER A 339 29.12 24.44 -5.88
C SER A 339 29.52 24.89 -4.46
N GLN A 340 30.60 24.33 -3.90
CA GLN A 340 31.04 24.56 -2.51
C GLN A 340 31.36 26.03 -2.16
N SER A 341 31.36 26.97 -3.12
CA SER A 341 31.42 28.41 -2.83
C SER A 341 30.06 29.03 -2.48
N GLU A 342 28.96 28.29 -2.60
CA GLU A 342 27.58 28.73 -2.31
C GLU A 342 26.92 27.94 -1.16
N SER A 343 27.63 26.97 -0.57
CA SER A 343 27.15 26.18 0.57
C SER A 343 27.03 26.96 1.89
N GLU A 344 27.35 28.27 1.90
CA GLU A 344 27.17 29.15 3.06
C GLU A 344 25.75 29.76 3.17
N VAL A 345 24.84 29.52 2.21
CA VAL A 345 23.52 30.20 2.17
C VAL A 345 22.31 29.27 2.35
N ILE A 346 22.52 27.95 2.43
CA ILE A 346 21.50 27.01 2.88
C ILE A 346 21.97 26.47 4.24
N PRO A 347 21.33 26.79 5.38
CA PRO A 347 21.83 26.38 6.68
C PRO A 347 21.95 24.86 6.72
N SER A 348 23.19 24.37 6.79
CA SER A 348 23.47 22.97 7.07
C SER A 348 22.98 22.68 8.48
N THR A 349 22.07 21.71 8.63
CA THR A 349 21.70 21.17 9.94
C THR A 349 22.87 20.36 10.51
N THR A 350 23.84 21.05 11.06
CA THR A 350 24.71 20.49 12.10
C THR A 350 24.34 21.18 13.40
N SER A 351 23.75 20.40 14.30
CA SER A 351 23.62 20.61 15.74
C SER A 351 24.10 21.97 16.26
N ASP A 352 23.17 22.84 16.67
CA ASP A 352 23.33 23.75 17.81
C ASP A 352 22.01 24.48 18.08
N TYR A 353 21.07 23.78 18.73
CA TYR A 353 20.06 24.45 19.56
C TYR A 353 20.73 24.86 20.87
N ALA A 354 21.58 25.88 20.80
CA ALA A 354 22.14 26.58 21.96
C ALA A 354 21.66 28.04 21.94
N THR A 355 20.63 28.29 22.73
CA THR A 355 20.35 29.51 23.50
C THR A 355 20.92 30.84 22.98
N ASP A 356 20.06 31.75 22.51
CA ASP A 356 20.14 33.13 22.98
C ASP A 356 18.79 33.87 22.85
N SER A 357 18.22 34.27 23.99
CA SER A 357 17.39 35.47 24.05
C SER A 357 17.74 36.21 25.34
N ALA A 358 18.54 37.26 25.16
CA ALA A 358 18.90 38.19 26.20
C ALA A 358 17.64 38.94 26.70
N SER A 359 17.33 38.80 27.99
CA SER A 359 16.63 39.84 28.74
C SER A 359 17.36 40.10 30.06
N ASN A 360 17.72 41.37 30.24
CA ASN A 360 18.46 41.91 31.38
C ASN A 360 17.64 41.86 32.67
N THR A 361 18.14 41.15 33.69
CA THR A 361 18.08 41.57 35.11
C THR A 361 19.15 40.83 35.93
N PRO A 362 19.92 41.49 36.81
CA PRO A 362 20.92 40.81 37.64
C PRO A 362 20.38 40.39 39.02
N ILE A 363 21.17 39.52 39.70
CA ILE A 363 21.21 39.18 41.16
C ILE A 363 20.60 37.79 41.52
N PRO A 364 21.17 36.97 42.46
CA PRO A 364 22.54 36.48 42.63
C PRO A 364 22.59 34.92 42.82
N THR A 365 23.81 34.40 42.85
CA THR A 365 24.19 33.03 43.23
C THR A 365 23.61 32.54 44.58
N ASN A 366 23.01 31.35 44.60
CA ASN A 366 23.40 30.21 45.46
C ASN A 366 22.37 29.06 45.39
N TRP A 367 22.85 27.88 45.79
CA TRP A 367 22.13 26.72 46.38
C TRP A 367 22.09 25.42 45.57
N ALA A 368 22.96 24.51 46.02
CA ALA A 368 22.70 23.12 46.38
C ALA A 368 22.41 22.12 45.26
N GLY A 369 23.38 21.22 45.07
CA GLY A 369 23.24 20.02 44.28
C GLY A 369 22.15 19.08 44.81
N VAL A 370 21.36 18.58 43.87
CA VAL A 370 20.52 17.38 44.03
C VAL A 370 21.12 16.33 43.10
N LEU A 371 21.73 15.31 43.69
CA LEU A 371 22.16 14.10 43.00
C LEU A 371 20.91 13.29 42.65
N PHE A 372 20.53 13.27 41.37
CA PHE A 372 19.62 12.26 40.85
C PHE A 372 20.43 11.01 40.51
N PHE A 373 20.14 9.90 41.18
CA PHE A 373 20.52 8.58 40.73
C PHE A 373 19.72 8.27 39.46
N ALA A 374 20.34 8.38 38.29
CA ALA A 374 19.78 7.84 37.06
C ALA A 374 19.96 6.32 37.08
N SER A 375 18.90 5.61 37.46
CA SER A 375 18.75 4.20 37.13
C SER A 375 18.67 4.07 35.62
N THR A 376 19.72 3.50 35.01
CA THR A 376 19.74 3.14 33.60
C THR A 376 18.72 2.02 33.36
N VAL A 377 17.54 2.39 32.88
CA VAL A 377 16.64 1.43 32.22
C VAL A 377 17.24 1.19 30.85
N GLN A 378 17.74 -0.03 30.65
CA GLN A 378 18.26 -0.47 29.37
C GLN A 378 17.07 -0.63 28.42
N SER A 379 16.88 0.30 27.49
CA SER A 379 15.88 0.16 26.43
C SER A 379 16.31 -0.98 25.51
N ALA A 380 15.52 -2.06 25.50
CA ALA A 380 15.66 -3.12 24.52
C ALA A 380 15.47 -2.54 23.10
N PRO A 381 16.16 -3.07 22.07
CA PRO A 381 15.90 -2.68 20.70
C PRO A 381 14.42 -2.96 20.37
N VAL A 382 13.69 -1.95 19.90
CA VAL A 382 12.35 -2.15 19.34
C VAL A 382 12.56 -2.88 18.02
N SER A 383 12.27 -4.18 17.98
CA SER A 383 12.19 -4.93 16.73
C SER A 383 11.11 -4.30 15.87
N ALA A 384 11.44 -3.94 14.63
CA ALA A 384 10.42 -3.53 13.66
C ALA A 384 9.33 -4.61 13.58
N THR A 385 8.06 -4.19 13.64
CA THR A 385 6.91 -5.08 13.51
C THR A 385 6.97 -5.79 12.14
N PRO A 386 6.96 -7.13 12.09
CA PRO A 386 6.97 -7.85 10.82
C PRO A 386 5.68 -7.61 10.00
N ASN A 387 5.79 -7.75 8.68
CA ASN A 387 4.69 -7.62 7.74
C ASN A 387 4.09 -8.99 7.38
N LEU A 388 2.77 -9.06 7.35
CA LEU A 388 2.01 -10.09 6.64
C LEU A 388 1.65 -9.53 5.26
N ILE A 389 2.34 -9.99 4.22
CA ILE A 389 2.13 -9.54 2.84
C ILE A 389 1.25 -10.56 2.14
N VAL A 390 0.08 -10.15 1.68
CA VAL A 390 -0.92 -11.06 1.11
C VAL A 390 -1.16 -10.78 -0.36
N PHE A 391 -0.97 -11.80 -1.18
CA PHE A 391 -1.38 -11.81 -2.58
C PHE A 391 -2.57 -12.76 -2.74
N GLY A 392 -3.51 -12.43 -3.61
CA GLY A 392 -4.59 -13.38 -3.86
C GLY A 392 -5.83 -12.82 -4.53
N ASN A 393 -6.95 -13.49 -4.27
CA ASN A 393 -8.24 -13.16 -4.85
C ASN A 393 -9.28 -12.68 -3.82
N SER A 394 -10.56 -12.90 -4.09
CA SER A 394 -11.70 -12.47 -3.29
C SER A 394 -11.74 -13.08 -1.88
N LEU A 395 -11.09 -14.22 -1.63
CA LEU A 395 -10.99 -14.75 -0.26
C LEU A 395 -10.07 -13.91 0.64
N SER A 396 -9.24 -13.06 0.05
CA SER A 396 -8.21 -12.28 0.76
C SER A 396 -8.34 -10.78 0.56
N ASP A 397 -9.10 -10.32 -0.45
CA ASP A 397 -9.27 -8.90 -0.77
C ASP A 397 -10.00 -8.13 0.35
N THR A 398 -9.40 -7.01 0.77
CA THR A 398 -9.93 -6.08 1.78
C THR A 398 -10.52 -4.80 1.18
N GLY A 399 -10.78 -4.77 -0.12
CA GLY A 399 -11.41 -3.65 -0.81
C GLY A 399 -10.68 -3.17 -2.07
N ASN A 400 -9.54 -3.73 -2.43
CA ASN A 400 -8.75 -3.31 -3.58
C ASN A 400 -9.54 -3.34 -4.89
N LEU A 401 -10.38 -4.38 -5.12
CA LEU A 401 -11.25 -4.38 -6.30
C LEU A 401 -12.30 -3.26 -6.22
N VAL A 402 -12.96 -3.08 -5.07
CA VAL A 402 -14.00 -2.06 -4.90
C VAL A 402 -13.45 -0.66 -5.05
N ASP A 403 -12.25 -0.40 -4.55
CA ASP A 403 -11.57 0.87 -4.70
C ASP A 403 -11.26 1.12 -6.20
N ALA A 404 -10.99 0.07 -6.98
CA ALA A 404 -10.72 0.17 -8.41
C ALA A 404 -11.98 0.35 -9.30
N VAL A 405 -13.08 -0.35 -9.01
CA VAL A 405 -14.26 -0.40 -9.91
C VAL A 405 -15.58 0.05 -9.28
N GLY A 406 -15.60 0.35 -7.98
CA GLY A 406 -16.79 0.74 -7.22
C GLY A 406 -17.70 -0.43 -6.84
N GLY A 407 -18.34 -0.33 -5.66
CA GLY A 407 -19.47 -1.14 -5.20
C GLY A 407 -19.33 -2.68 -5.25
N SER A 408 -19.06 -3.34 -4.12
CA SER A 408 -19.18 -4.81 -4.03
C SER A 408 -20.54 -5.32 -3.58
N GLY A 409 -21.45 -4.46 -3.10
CA GLY A 409 -22.65 -4.90 -2.37
C GLY A 409 -22.37 -5.67 -1.06
N PHE A 410 -21.11 -5.94 -0.76
CA PHE A 410 -20.63 -6.73 0.37
C PHE A 410 -19.92 -5.86 1.42
N PHE A 411 -19.66 -6.43 2.60
CA PHE A 411 -19.16 -5.70 3.76
C PHE A 411 -17.80 -5.02 3.46
N GLY A 412 -17.82 -3.69 3.34
CA GLY A 412 -16.61 -2.88 3.18
C GLY A 412 -15.71 -3.33 2.03
N GLY A 413 -16.25 -3.91 0.95
CA GLY A 413 -15.46 -4.43 -0.16
C GLY A 413 -15.00 -5.88 -0.05
N ARG A 414 -15.12 -6.53 1.11
CA ARG A 414 -14.75 -7.94 1.29
C ARG A 414 -15.81 -8.85 0.67
N ALA A 415 -15.42 -9.94 0.03
CA ALA A 415 -16.36 -10.94 -0.52
C ALA A 415 -16.97 -11.86 0.55
N THR A 416 -17.49 -11.27 1.64
CA THR A 416 -18.11 -11.96 2.77
C THR A 416 -18.96 -10.96 3.59
N ASN A 417 -19.54 -11.40 4.71
CA ASN A 417 -20.31 -10.56 5.64
C ASN A 417 -19.48 -9.97 6.81
N SER A 418 -18.17 -10.23 6.86
CA SER A 418 -17.26 -9.84 7.96
C SER A 418 -15.84 -9.56 7.44
N TYR A 419 -14.86 -9.46 8.34
CA TYR A 419 -13.44 -9.40 7.97
C TYR A 419 -12.97 -10.70 7.32
N VAL A 420 -11.98 -10.61 6.44
CA VAL A 420 -11.34 -11.77 5.77
C VAL A 420 -10.19 -12.33 6.61
N TRP A 421 -9.76 -13.54 6.28
CA TRP A 421 -8.87 -14.36 7.13
C TRP A 421 -7.54 -13.66 7.46
N ASN A 422 -6.95 -12.95 6.50
CA ASN A 422 -5.68 -12.25 6.64
C ASN A 422 -5.73 -11.07 7.63
N GLU A 423 -6.89 -10.41 7.77
CA GLU A 423 -7.10 -9.37 8.79
C GLU A 423 -7.03 -9.98 10.20
N TYR A 424 -7.62 -11.17 10.39
CA TYR A 424 -7.52 -11.91 11.65
C TYR A 424 -6.11 -12.44 11.89
N THR A 425 -5.45 -13.00 10.88
CA THR A 425 -4.06 -13.50 10.99
C THR A 425 -3.12 -12.39 11.44
N ALA A 426 -3.14 -11.23 10.76
CA ALA A 426 -2.31 -10.09 11.11
C ALA A 426 -2.57 -9.61 12.54
N LYS A 427 -3.84 -9.55 12.95
CA LYS A 427 -4.24 -9.17 14.31
C LYS A 427 -3.69 -10.15 15.37
N ILE A 428 -3.79 -11.46 15.14
CA ILE A 428 -3.34 -12.50 16.08
C ILE A 428 -1.82 -12.54 16.16
N LEU A 429 -1.13 -12.37 15.03
CA LEU A 429 0.33 -12.37 14.98
C LEU A 429 0.95 -11.05 15.43
N GLY A 430 0.17 -9.97 15.51
CA GLY A 430 0.67 -8.62 15.77
C GLY A 430 1.51 -8.07 14.62
N MET A 431 1.20 -8.46 13.39
CA MET A 431 1.91 -8.08 12.16
C MET A 431 1.19 -6.93 11.45
N GLN A 432 1.93 -6.14 10.67
CA GLN A 432 1.33 -5.16 9.75
C GLN A 432 0.79 -5.90 8.51
N LEU A 433 -0.49 -5.74 8.20
CA LEU A 433 -1.08 -6.33 6.99
C LEU A 433 -0.78 -5.44 5.77
N VAL A 434 -0.14 -6.00 4.76
CA VAL A 434 0.02 -5.41 3.43
C VAL A 434 -0.76 -6.26 2.43
N ASN A 435 -1.91 -5.78 1.99
CA ASN A 435 -2.80 -6.55 1.13
C ASN A 435 -2.71 -6.12 -0.34
N ARG A 436 -2.40 -7.07 -1.22
CA ARG A 436 -2.33 -6.92 -2.68
C ARG A 436 -3.35 -7.77 -3.43
N ALA A 437 -4.22 -8.48 -2.71
CA ALA A 437 -5.25 -9.31 -3.31
C ALA A 437 -6.33 -8.48 -4.01
N TYR A 438 -6.87 -8.99 -5.12
CA TYR A 438 -7.99 -8.39 -5.85
C TYR A 438 -9.10 -9.41 -6.05
N SER A 439 -10.34 -9.06 -5.69
CA SER A 439 -11.48 -9.94 -5.92
C SER A 439 -11.58 -10.32 -7.40
N GLY A 440 -11.80 -11.60 -7.69
CA GLY A 440 -11.83 -12.13 -9.06
C GLY A 440 -10.45 -12.41 -9.70
N ALA A 441 -9.33 -12.14 -9.02
CA ALA A 441 -8.00 -12.41 -9.56
C ALA A 441 -7.80 -13.91 -9.86
N THR A 442 -7.14 -14.19 -10.98
CA THR A 442 -6.69 -15.53 -11.40
C THR A 442 -5.18 -15.67 -11.18
N SER A 443 -4.65 -16.87 -11.38
CA SER A 443 -3.21 -17.11 -11.27
C SER A 443 -2.41 -16.29 -12.30
N ASN A 444 -2.90 -16.22 -13.54
CA ASN A 444 -2.35 -15.39 -14.61
C ASN A 444 -3.42 -15.11 -15.68
N ASN A 445 -3.54 -13.84 -16.06
CA ASN A 445 -4.50 -13.37 -17.06
C ASN A 445 -4.25 -13.90 -18.48
N ASP A 446 -3.04 -14.31 -18.85
CA ASP A 446 -2.74 -14.97 -20.12
C ASP A 446 -3.35 -16.38 -20.21
N LEU A 447 -3.55 -17.03 -19.05
CA LEU A 447 -4.15 -18.36 -18.96
C LEU A 447 -5.66 -18.27 -18.74
N SER A 448 -6.06 -17.46 -17.76
CA SER A 448 -7.44 -17.29 -17.32
C SER A 448 -7.71 -15.79 -17.19
N PRO A 449 -8.09 -15.10 -18.27
CA PRO A 449 -8.36 -13.67 -18.21
C PRO A 449 -9.46 -13.36 -17.18
N ALA A 450 -9.21 -12.37 -16.33
CA ALA A 450 -10.18 -11.88 -15.34
C ALA A 450 -10.52 -10.41 -15.60
N THR A 451 -11.80 -10.12 -15.73
CA THR A 451 -12.27 -8.75 -15.96
C THR A 451 -13.50 -8.44 -15.12
N SER A 452 -13.62 -7.20 -14.66
CA SER A 452 -14.84 -6.63 -14.09
C SER A 452 -15.28 -5.47 -14.98
N GLY A 453 -16.29 -5.70 -15.82
CA GLY A 453 -16.62 -4.77 -16.91
C GLY A 453 -15.42 -4.59 -17.84
N ASN A 454 -14.93 -3.34 -17.95
CA ASN A 454 -13.76 -3.01 -18.77
C ASN A 454 -12.43 -3.03 -17.98
N PHE A 455 -12.46 -3.32 -16.67
CA PHE A 455 -11.27 -3.39 -15.84
C PHE A 455 -10.65 -4.77 -15.92
N SER A 456 -9.37 -4.86 -16.27
CA SER A 456 -8.60 -6.11 -16.17
C SER A 456 -8.16 -6.29 -14.72
N ILE A 457 -8.69 -7.32 -14.06
CA ILE A 457 -8.39 -7.59 -12.65
C ILE A 457 -6.94 -8.08 -12.56
N PRO A 458 -6.07 -7.44 -11.76
CA PRO A 458 -4.69 -7.90 -11.60
C PRO A 458 -4.63 -9.35 -11.12
N SER A 459 -4.06 -10.23 -11.94
CA SER A 459 -3.80 -11.62 -11.59
C SER A 459 -2.68 -11.72 -10.55
N PHE A 460 -2.46 -12.89 -9.95
CA PHE A 460 -1.33 -13.06 -9.02
C PHE A 460 0.02 -12.70 -9.66
N HIS A 461 0.22 -13.07 -10.93
CA HIS A 461 1.37 -12.65 -11.71
C HIS A 461 1.52 -11.12 -11.74
N ASP A 462 0.43 -10.41 -12.04
CA ASP A 462 0.42 -8.95 -12.09
C ASP A 462 0.68 -8.33 -10.71
N GLN A 463 0.06 -8.88 -9.66
CA GLN A 463 0.23 -8.41 -8.28
C GLN A 463 1.69 -8.52 -7.82
N VAL A 464 2.37 -9.63 -8.15
CA VAL A 464 3.81 -9.81 -7.85
C VAL A 464 4.67 -8.87 -8.67
N ALA A 465 4.37 -8.71 -9.97
CA ALA A 465 5.11 -7.80 -10.84
C ALA A 465 5.00 -6.34 -10.36
N MET A 466 3.80 -5.89 -10.01
CA MET A 466 3.56 -4.56 -9.42
C MET A 466 4.31 -4.41 -8.09
N TRP A 467 4.20 -5.40 -7.19
CA TRP A 467 4.86 -5.36 -5.89
C TRP A 467 6.39 -5.20 -5.98
N LEU A 468 7.02 -5.98 -6.86
CA LEU A 468 8.47 -5.94 -7.06
C LEU A 468 8.94 -4.68 -7.80
N LYS A 469 8.05 -4.01 -8.53
CA LYS A 469 8.32 -2.74 -9.23
C LYS A 469 8.12 -1.53 -8.32
N GLU A 470 7.02 -1.50 -7.57
CA GLU A 470 6.63 -0.40 -6.66
C GLU A 470 7.51 -0.33 -5.41
N THR A 471 8.14 -1.44 -5.03
CA THR A 471 9.03 -1.47 -3.86
C THR A 471 10.50 -1.51 -4.27
N PRO A 472 11.16 -0.36 -4.48
CA PRO A 472 12.52 -0.32 -5.01
C PRO A 472 13.60 -0.85 -4.06
N ASN A 473 13.25 -1.20 -2.81
CA ASN A 473 14.25 -1.71 -1.86
C ASN A 473 13.66 -2.70 -0.83
N PRO A 474 13.82 -4.02 -1.04
CA PRO A 474 13.51 -5.06 -0.05
C PRO A 474 14.14 -4.83 1.33
N SER A 475 15.19 -3.99 1.45
CA SER A 475 15.78 -3.63 2.75
C SER A 475 14.87 -2.76 3.64
N GLN A 476 13.76 -2.24 3.12
CA GLN A 476 12.71 -1.58 3.91
C GLN A 476 11.82 -2.59 4.64
N PHE A 477 11.88 -3.85 4.23
CA PHE A 477 11.14 -4.95 4.80
C PHE A 477 12.02 -5.78 5.72
N ASN A 478 11.40 -6.37 6.74
CA ASN A 478 12.09 -7.31 7.59
C ASN A 478 12.04 -8.68 6.90
N LEU A 479 12.76 -8.84 5.79
CA LEU A 479 12.67 -10.02 4.90
C LEU A 479 12.83 -11.38 5.61
N ASP A 480 13.47 -11.36 6.79
CA ASP A 480 13.68 -12.52 7.64
C ASP A 480 12.43 -12.91 8.45
N ASN A 481 11.65 -11.92 8.88
CA ASN A 481 10.46 -12.12 9.73
C ASN A 481 9.14 -11.86 8.99
N ASP A 482 9.17 -11.17 7.85
CA ASP A 482 8.00 -10.92 7.03
C ASP A 482 7.51 -12.23 6.42
N VAL A 483 6.20 -12.37 6.37
CA VAL A 483 5.52 -13.56 5.88
C VAL A 483 4.71 -13.19 4.66
N ILE A 484 4.99 -13.88 3.55
CA ILE A 484 4.15 -13.85 2.36
C ILE A 484 3.14 -14.98 2.45
N GLU A 485 1.86 -14.65 2.32
CA GLU A 485 0.80 -15.62 2.13
C GLU A 485 0.07 -15.38 0.81
N ILE A 486 -0.14 -16.45 0.05
CA ILE A 486 -0.70 -16.41 -1.30
C ILE A 486 -1.93 -17.31 -1.32
N GLU A 487 -3.07 -16.78 -1.76
CA GLU A 487 -4.29 -17.57 -1.99
C GLU A 487 -4.78 -17.30 -3.42
N ILE A 488 -4.70 -18.29 -4.31
CA ILE A 488 -5.04 -18.10 -5.72
C ILE A 488 -5.44 -19.41 -6.42
N GLY A 489 -6.12 -19.29 -7.56
CA GLY A 489 -6.41 -20.41 -8.47
C GLY A 489 -7.90 -20.80 -8.54
N GLY A 490 -8.72 -20.37 -7.57
CA GLY A 490 -10.15 -20.69 -7.56
C GLY A 490 -10.87 -20.11 -8.79
N ASN A 491 -10.58 -18.84 -9.12
CA ASN A 491 -11.16 -18.17 -10.28
C ASN A 491 -10.71 -18.78 -11.62
N ASP A 492 -9.50 -19.35 -11.70
CA ASP A 492 -9.03 -20.07 -12.88
C ASP A 492 -9.96 -21.24 -13.21
N ILE A 493 -10.38 -22.00 -12.19
CA ILE A 493 -11.37 -23.08 -12.36
C ILE A 493 -12.71 -22.49 -12.79
N LEU A 494 -13.21 -21.47 -12.08
CA LEU A 494 -14.54 -20.90 -12.34
C LEU A 494 -14.66 -20.36 -13.77
N HIS A 495 -13.63 -19.67 -14.28
CA HIS A 495 -13.62 -19.13 -15.65
C HIS A 495 -13.52 -20.22 -16.72
N ASN A 496 -12.92 -21.36 -16.40
CA ASN A 496 -12.66 -22.44 -17.36
C ASN A 496 -13.53 -23.68 -17.16
N VAL A 497 -14.52 -23.63 -16.24
CA VAL A 497 -15.29 -24.79 -15.81
C VAL A 497 -16.03 -25.47 -16.98
N VAL A 498 -16.54 -24.69 -17.93
CA VAL A 498 -17.22 -25.23 -19.12
C VAL A 498 -16.22 -25.96 -20.03
N GLY A 499 -15.02 -25.40 -20.21
CA GLY A 499 -13.98 -26.02 -21.03
C GLY A 499 -13.49 -27.34 -20.45
N LEU A 500 -13.27 -27.36 -19.13
CA LEU A 500 -12.91 -28.56 -18.38
C LEU A 500 -14.02 -29.62 -18.41
N ALA A 501 -15.28 -29.20 -18.22
CA ALA A 501 -16.43 -30.11 -18.24
C ALA A 501 -16.70 -30.73 -19.62
N THR A 502 -16.45 -29.98 -20.69
CA THR A 502 -16.62 -30.45 -22.08
C THR A 502 -15.41 -31.21 -22.62
N GLY A 503 -14.29 -31.21 -21.90
CA GLY A 503 -13.02 -31.77 -22.34
C GLY A 503 -12.32 -30.97 -23.44
N SER A 504 -12.75 -29.73 -23.70
CA SER A 504 -12.05 -28.82 -24.62
C SER A 504 -10.79 -28.21 -24.01
N ILE A 505 -10.70 -28.20 -22.68
CA ILE A 505 -9.49 -27.94 -21.91
C ILE A 505 -9.06 -29.26 -21.28
N GLU A 506 -7.83 -29.70 -21.56
CA GLU A 506 -7.26 -30.90 -20.94
C GLU A 506 -6.80 -30.58 -19.51
N LEU A 507 -7.29 -31.35 -18.54
CA LEU A 507 -7.13 -31.06 -17.12
C LEU A 507 -5.65 -31.07 -16.68
N THR A 508 -4.85 -32.03 -17.16
CA THR A 508 -3.46 -32.18 -16.74
C THR A 508 -2.61 -31.01 -17.21
N GLU A 509 -2.80 -30.58 -18.47
CA GLU A 509 -2.14 -29.43 -19.07
C GLU A 509 -2.56 -28.14 -18.36
N PHE A 510 -3.85 -27.97 -18.10
CA PHE A 510 -4.36 -26.81 -17.37
C PHE A 510 -3.80 -26.73 -15.95
N ALA A 511 -3.84 -27.84 -15.21
CA ALA A 511 -3.26 -27.94 -13.87
C ALA A 511 -1.76 -27.66 -13.87
N THR A 512 -1.04 -28.15 -14.88
CA THR A 512 0.39 -27.88 -15.04
C THR A 512 0.64 -26.38 -15.24
N LYS A 513 -0.13 -25.71 -16.12
CA LYS A 513 0.04 -24.27 -16.39
C LYS A 513 -0.23 -23.39 -15.18
N ILE A 514 -1.30 -23.67 -14.42
CA ILE A 514 -1.58 -22.98 -13.15
C ILE A 514 -0.40 -23.17 -12.20
N ALA A 515 -0.01 -24.43 -11.96
CA ALA A 515 1.05 -24.76 -11.01
C ALA A 515 2.40 -24.11 -11.38
N THR A 516 2.77 -24.12 -12.66
CA THR A 516 4.02 -23.49 -13.13
C THR A 516 4.00 -21.98 -12.98
N THR A 517 2.86 -21.34 -13.23
CA THR A 517 2.71 -19.89 -13.10
C THR A 517 2.87 -19.48 -11.64
N ILE A 518 2.09 -20.09 -10.74
CA ILE A 518 2.17 -19.80 -9.30
C ILE A 518 3.59 -20.02 -8.78
N ALA A 519 4.22 -21.14 -9.13
CA ALA A 519 5.58 -21.44 -8.69
C ALA A 519 6.62 -20.46 -9.25
N THR A 520 6.43 -19.94 -10.45
CA THR A 520 7.33 -18.95 -11.07
C THR A 520 7.29 -17.64 -10.29
N ASP A 521 6.11 -17.14 -9.95
CA ASP A 521 5.97 -15.88 -9.22
C ASP A 521 6.42 -16.02 -7.76
N MET A 522 6.16 -17.17 -7.12
CA MET A 522 6.76 -17.49 -5.82
C MET A 522 8.30 -17.52 -5.88
N GLN A 523 8.88 -18.01 -6.98
CA GLN A 523 10.33 -17.98 -7.19
C GLN A 523 10.85 -16.55 -7.38
N LEU A 524 10.09 -15.63 -7.99
CA LEU A 524 10.46 -14.22 -8.07
C LEU A 524 10.52 -13.59 -6.67
N LEU A 525 9.53 -13.86 -5.82
CA LEU A 525 9.49 -13.39 -4.44
C LEU A 525 10.67 -13.94 -3.61
N ALA A 526 10.97 -15.24 -3.71
CA ALA A 526 12.14 -15.83 -3.07
C ALA A 526 13.46 -15.21 -3.58
N THR A 527 13.53 -14.90 -4.88
CA THR A 527 14.70 -14.23 -5.48
C THR A 527 14.87 -12.80 -4.98
N ALA A 528 13.77 -12.10 -4.73
CA ALA A 528 13.75 -10.76 -4.13
C ALA A 528 14.19 -10.75 -2.66
N GLY A 529 14.25 -11.91 -2.00
CA GLY A 529 14.83 -12.09 -0.68
C GLY A 529 13.86 -12.47 0.43
N TYR A 530 12.56 -12.62 0.13
CA TYR A 530 11.57 -13.06 1.12
C TYR A 530 11.84 -14.49 1.59
N LYS A 531 11.88 -14.68 2.92
CA LYS A 531 12.28 -15.97 3.50
C LYS A 531 11.12 -16.86 3.93
N ASN A 532 9.94 -16.31 4.19
CA ASN A 532 8.77 -17.06 4.63
C ASN A 532 7.65 -16.89 3.59
N ILE A 533 7.39 -17.92 2.77
CA ILE A 533 6.40 -17.87 1.69
C ILE A 533 5.45 -19.06 1.82
N ILE A 534 4.16 -18.79 1.91
CA ILE A 534 3.11 -19.79 2.12
C ILE A 534 2.10 -19.66 0.99
N LEU A 535 1.84 -20.75 0.30
CA LEU A 535 0.74 -20.86 -0.66
C LEU A 535 -0.42 -21.63 -0.03
N TRP A 536 -1.60 -21.05 -0.02
CA TRP A 536 -2.85 -21.74 0.26
C TRP A 536 -3.29 -22.44 -1.02
N ASN A 537 -3.39 -23.76 -0.97
CA ASN A 537 -3.91 -24.51 -2.10
C ASN A 537 -5.41 -24.23 -2.30
N LEU A 538 -6.01 -24.76 -3.36
CA LEU A 538 -7.41 -24.52 -3.65
C LEU A 538 -8.31 -25.07 -2.53
N PRO A 539 -9.32 -24.30 -2.09
CA PRO A 539 -10.32 -24.82 -1.16
C PRO A 539 -11.13 -25.96 -1.79
N ALA A 540 -12.00 -26.60 -1.00
CA ALA A 540 -12.93 -27.62 -1.50
C ALA A 540 -14.06 -26.98 -2.34
N VAL A 541 -13.69 -26.43 -3.51
CA VAL A 541 -14.60 -25.73 -4.45
C VAL A 541 -15.76 -26.63 -4.87
N ASP A 542 -15.55 -27.96 -4.88
CA ASP A 542 -16.59 -28.96 -5.17
C ASP A 542 -17.75 -28.96 -4.17
N LYS A 543 -17.60 -28.30 -3.02
CA LYS A 543 -18.61 -28.15 -1.96
C LYS A 543 -19.36 -26.82 -1.99
N THR A 544 -18.98 -25.89 -2.85
CA THR A 544 -19.63 -24.58 -2.93
C THR A 544 -21.11 -24.70 -3.36
N PRO A 545 -21.99 -23.78 -2.94
CA PRO A 545 -23.40 -23.82 -3.32
C PRO A 545 -23.62 -23.79 -4.84
N ILE A 546 -22.81 -23.03 -5.59
CA ILE A 546 -22.94 -22.96 -7.05
C ILE A 546 -22.63 -24.32 -7.71
N VAL A 547 -21.58 -25.01 -7.27
CA VAL A 547 -21.19 -26.33 -7.81
C VAL A 547 -22.19 -27.40 -7.41
N SER A 548 -22.69 -27.34 -6.16
CA SER A 548 -23.69 -28.25 -5.63
C SER A 548 -25.04 -28.07 -6.35
N GLY A 549 -25.47 -26.84 -6.59
CA GLY A 549 -26.71 -26.52 -7.32
C GLY A 549 -26.69 -27.03 -8.77
N LEU A 550 -25.51 -27.12 -9.38
CA LEU A 550 -25.31 -27.72 -10.70
C LEU A 550 -25.16 -29.26 -10.68
N ASN A 551 -25.18 -29.89 -9.50
CA ASN A 551 -24.82 -31.30 -9.29
C ASN A 551 -23.45 -31.68 -9.89
N ALA A 552 -22.51 -30.73 -9.89
CA ALA A 552 -21.21 -30.86 -10.55
C ALA A 552 -20.07 -31.29 -9.61
N GLY A 553 -20.33 -31.53 -8.32
CA GLY A 553 -19.29 -31.85 -7.34
C GLY A 553 -18.42 -33.06 -7.72
N ALA A 554 -19.02 -34.13 -8.27
CA ALA A 554 -18.27 -35.31 -8.73
C ALA A 554 -17.34 -35.02 -9.92
N LEU A 555 -17.65 -33.99 -10.72
CA LEU A 555 -16.83 -33.53 -11.84
C LEU A 555 -15.72 -32.58 -11.37
N ILE A 556 -16.02 -31.68 -10.43
CA ILE A 556 -15.08 -30.65 -9.96
C ILE A 556 -14.06 -31.20 -8.95
N LYS A 557 -14.42 -32.19 -8.13
CA LYS A 557 -13.51 -32.76 -7.14
C LYS A 557 -12.17 -33.25 -7.75
N PRO A 558 -12.16 -34.07 -8.83
CA PRO A 558 -10.92 -34.47 -9.49
C PRO A 558 -10.11 -33.30 -10.07
N VAL A 559 -10.78 -32.22 -10.50
CA VAL A 559 -10.13 -31.00 -11.01
C VAL A 559 -9.31 -30.34 -9.90
N VAL A 560 -9.95 -30.10 -8.76
CA VAL A 560 -9.30 -29.51 -7.57
C VAL A 560 -8.14 -30.39 -7.08
N GLU A 561 -8.35 -31.71 -6.98
CA GLU A 561 -7.30 -32.66 -6.56
C GLU A 561 -6.10 -32.65 -7.50
N THR A 562 -6.33 -32.59 -8.82
CA THR A 562 -5.26 -32.57 -9.83
C THR A 562 -4.45 -31.27 -9.76
N ILE A 563 -5.13 -30.12 -9.64
CA ILE A 563 -4.47 -28.81 -9.55
C ILE A 563 -3.69 -28.69 -8.23
N ASN A 564 -4.26 -29.12 -7.10
CA ASN A 564 -3.56 -29.09 -5.81
C ASN A 564 -2.34 -30.03 -5.80
N ALA A 565 -2.43 -31.21 -6.41
CA ALA A 565 -1.30 -32.13 -6.53
C ALA A 565 -0.19 -31.55 -7.41
N ALA A 566 -0.53 -30.98 -8.58
CA ALA A 566 0.44 -30.33 -9.46
C ALA A 566 1.12 -29.14 -8.75
N THR A 567 0.33 -28.26 -8.16
CA THR A 567 0.83 -27.07 -7.44
C THR A 567 1.75 -27.47 -6.30
N SER A 568 1.38 -28.47 -5.51
CA SER A 568 2.24 -28.98 -4.43
C SER A 568 3.58 -29.52 -4.93
N ALA A 569 3.59 -30.23 -6.07
CA ALA A 569 4.82 -30.75 -6.66
C ALA A 569 5.76 -29.63 -7.16
N TYR A 570 5.21 -28.59 -7.80
CA TYR A 570 5.98 -27.44 -8.27
C TYR A 570 6.48 -26.56 -7.11
N VAL A 571 5.62 -26.31 -6.12
CA VAL A 571 6.02 -25.57 -4.90
C VAL A 571 7.09 -26.32 -4.13
N LYS A 572 7.01 -27.65 -4.04
CA LYS A 572 8.09 -28.46 -3.45
C LYS A 572 9.41 -28.27 -4.21
N THR A 573 9.36 -28.22 -5.53
CA THR A 573 10.57 -28.04 -6.36
C THR A 573 11.24 -26.69 -6.08
N ILE A 574 10.47 -25.60 -6.00
CA ILE A 574 11.04 -24.28 -5.64
C ILE A 574 11.50 -24.25 -4.18
N ALA A 575 10.80 -24.93 -3.26
CA ALA A 575 11.21 -25.01 -1.86
C ALA A 575 12.57 -25.71 -1.73
N ASP A 576 12.75 -26.86 -2.39
CA ASP A 576 14.01 -27.61 -2.39
C ASP A 576 15.15 -26.75 -3.00
N ASN A 577 14.88 -26.02 -4.08
CA ASN A 577 15.87 -25.16 -4.75
C ASN A 577 16.27 -23.91 -3.94
N ASN A 578 15.40 -23.46 -3.03
CA ASN A 578 15.62 -22.26 -2.21
C ASN A 578 15.82 -22.56 -0.72
N ALA A 579 15.98 -23.84 -0.34
CA ALA A 579 16.10 -24.27 1.06
C ALA A 579 17.27 -23.62 1.82
N ALA A 580 18.34 -23.23 1.12
CA ALA A 580 19.48 -22.55 1.72
C ALA A 580 19.30 -21.02 1.88
N LYS A 581 18.27 -20.44 1.27
CA LYS A 581 18.04 -18.98 1.19
C LYS A 581 16.77 -18.52 1.91
N THR A 582 15.87 -19.44 2.19
CA THR A 582 14.55 -19.19 2.78
C THR A 582 14.40 -19.95 4.08
N ASN A 583 13.54 -19.46 4.98
CA ASN A 583 13.12 -20.16 6.19
C ASN A 583 11.99 -21.16 5.88
N GLY A 584 11.32 -20.99 4.75
CA GLY A 584 10.43 -21.99 4.17
C GLY A 584 9.61 -21.43 3.02
N ILE A 585 9.48 -22.24 1.97
CA ILE A 585 8.42 -22.11 0.96
C ILE A 585 7.49 -23.31 1.14
N ARG A 586 6.23 -23.07 1.48
CA ARG A 586 5.33 -24.14 1.94
C ARG A 586 3.95 -24.04 1.30
N VAL A 587 3.24 -25.18 1.31
CA VAL A 587 1.82 -25.24 0.94
C VAL A 587 0.99 -25.47 2.20
N PHE A 588 0.03 -24.59 2.44
CA PHE A 588 -1.03 -24.76 3.41
C PHE A 588 -2.24 -25.42 2.73
N ASP A 589 -2.77 -26.49 3.34
CA ASP A 589 -3.85 -27.29 2.76
C ASP A 589 -5.25 -26.78 3.17
N LEU A 590 -5.68 -25.73 2.48
CA LEU A 590 -7.01 -25.14 2.64
C LEU A 590 -8.12 -26.13 2.24
N ASN A 591 -7.87 -27.02 1.27
CA ASN A 591 -8.84 -28.05 0.88
C ASN A 591 -9.20 -28.96 2.06
N THR A 592 -8.18 -29.44 2.77
CA THR A 592 -8.36 -30.29 3.94
C THR A 592 -9.02 -29.51 5.08
N LEU A 593 -8.59 -28.28 5.38
CA LEU A 593 -9.21 -27.43 6.40
C LEU A 593 -10.72 -27.25 6.15
N MET A 594 -11.11 -26.94 4.91
CA MET A 594 -12.51 -26.74 4.55
C MET A 594 -13.33 -28.02 4.72
N ASN A 595 -12.82 -29.18 4.29
CA ASN A 595 -13.50 -30.46 4.47
C ASN A 595 -13.64 -30.87 5.95
N LEU A 596 -12.64 -30.56 6.78
CA LEU A 596 -12.71 -30.78 8.22
C LEU A 596 -13.76 -29.87 8.88
N ALA A 597 -13.81 -28.59 8.49
CA ALA A 597 -14.79 -27.62 9.01
C ALA A 597 -16.24 -27.97 8.62
N LEU A 598 -16.45 -28.68 7.49
CA LEU A 598 -17.75 -29.17 7.04
C LEU A 598 -18.24 -30.43 7.79
N GLN A 599 -17.43 -31.01 8.70
CA GLN A 599 -17.88 -32.16 9.47
C GLN A 599 -18.95 -31.75 10.51
N PRO A 600 -19.96 -32.61 10.78
CA PRO A 600 -21.04 -32.27 11.71
C PRO A 600 -20.58 -31.81 13.10
N GLU A 601 -19.51 -32.41 13.64
CA GLU A 601 -18.97 -32.05 14.95
C GLU A 601 -18.32 -30.66 14.93
N ALA A 602 -17.56 -30.33 13.86
CA ALA A 602 -16.98 -29.00 13.68
C ALA A 602 -18.06 -27.94 13.49
N LEU A 603 -19.04 -28.18 12.60
CA LEU A 603 -20.14 -27.23 12.34
C LEU A 603 -20.88 -26.84 13.62
N LYS A 604 -21.18 -27.82 14.48
CA LYS A 604 -21.81 -27.59 15.77
C LYS A 604 -21.00 -26.64 16.65
N HIS A 605 -19.69 -26.82 16.72
CA HIS A 605 -18.79 -26.00 17.55
C HIS A 605 -18.43 -24.65 16.91
N LEU A 606 -18.62 -24.50 15.60
CA LEU A 606 -18.50 -23.23 14.88
C LEU A 606 -19.83 -22.44 14.87
N GLY A 607 -20.90 -22.99 15.45
CA GLY A 607 -22.24 -22.40 15.43
C GLY A 607 -22.87 -22.33 14.04
N ILE A 608 -22.44 -23.19 13.11
CA ILE A 608 -22.98 -23.26 11.75
C ILE A 608 -24.20 -24.19 11.71
N THR A 609 -25.34 -23.65 11.30
CA THR A 609 -26.59 -24.40 11.17
C THR A 609 -26.97 -24.71 9.72
N ASN A 610 -26.42 -23.95 8.76
CA ASN A 610 -26.55 -24.23 7.34
C ASN A 610 -25.18 -24.28 6.67
N SER A 611 -24.79 -25.45 6.18
CA SER A 611 -23.51 -25.65 5.48
C SER A 611 -23.65 -25.97 3.99
N ALA A 612 -24.85 -25.80 3.42
CA ALA A 612 -25.16 -26.21 2.06
C ALA A 612 -25.62 -25.05 1.18
N ASP A 613 -26.40 -24.12 1.74
CA ASP A 613 -26.99 -23.03 0.98
C ASP A 613 -26.22 -21.71 1.16
N ALA A 614 -26.31 -20.86 0.13
CA ALA A 614 -25.81 -19.48 0.18
C ALA A 614 -26.77 -18.59 0.98
N CYS A 615 -26.22 -17.69 1.80
CA CYS A 615 -27.02 -16.72 2.55
C CYS A 615 -27.41 -15.49 1.71
N TYR A 616 -26.50 -14.99 0.88
CA TYR A 616 -26.65 -13.92 -0.07
C TYR A 616 -26.99 -14.54 -1.42
N VAL A 617 -28.20 -14.26 -1.91
CA VAL A 617 -28.68 -14.74 -3.20
C VAL A 617 -29.15 -13.54 -4.01
N GLN A 618 -28.63 -13.41 -5.22
CA GLN A 618 -29.11 -12.45 -6.20
C GLN A 618 -29.94 -13.18 -7.25
N ASP A 619 -31.19 -12.74 -7.46
CA ASP A 619 -32.04 -13.30 -8.50
C ASP A 619 -31.72 -12.72 -9.90
N ALA A 620 -32.36 -13.27 -10.93
CA ALA A 620 -32.16 -12.86 -12.31
C ALA A 620 -32.55 -11.40 -12.61
N ASP A 621 -33.40 -10.79 -11.76
CA ASP A 621 -33.80 -9.39 -11.86
C ASP A 621 -32.86 -8.47 -11.08
N GLY A 622 -31.79 -9.02 -10.49
CA GLY A 622 -30.79 -8.30 -9.72
C GLY A 622 -31.19 -8.01 -8.28
N LYS A 623 -32.35 -8.50 -7.82
CA LYS A 623 -32.80 -8.32 -6.44
C LYS A 623 -31.96 -9.22 -5.53
N VAL A 624 -31.44 -8.60 -4.48
CA VAL A 624 -30.64 -9.26 -3.45
C VAL A 624 -31.54 -9.67 -2.29
N ASP A 625 -31.45 -10.94 -1.90
CA ASP A 625 -32.00 -11.47 -0.66
C ASP A 625 -30.85 -11.97 0.22
N VAL A 626 -30.82 -11.54 1.48
CA VAL A 626 -29.81 -11.94 2.46
C VAL A 626 -30.53 -12.63 3.61
N CYS A 627 -30.08 -13.83 3.95
CA CYS A 627 -30.62 -14.59 5.06
C CYS A 627 -30.54 -13.79 6.40
N THR A 628 -31.41 -14.13 7.35
CA THR A 628 -31.52 -13.40 8.63
C THR A 628 -30.23 -13.39 9.44
N ASP A 629 -29.47 -14.50 9.41
CA ASP A 629 -28.23 -14.66 10.17
C ASP A 629 -27.14 -15.29 9.29
N PRO A 630 -26.34 -14.45 8.59
CA PRO A 630 -25.25 -14.91 7.74
C PRO A 630 -24.14 -15.66 8.49
N ASP A 631 -23.93 -15.39 9.77
CA ASP A 631 -22.84 -15.99 10.55
C ASP A 631 -23.14 -17.45 10.93
N THR A 632 -24.41 -17.87 10.89
CA THR A 632 -24.80 -19.28 11.04
C THR A 632 -24.71 -20.10 9.75
N HIS A 633 -24.30 -19.48 8.63
CA HIS A 633 -24.07 -20.15 7.36
C HIS A 633 -22.58 -20.44 7.16
N PHE A 634 -22.25 -21.53 6.47
CA PHE A 634 -20.87 -21.79 6.03
C PHE A 634 -20.50 -20.88 4.85
N PHE A 635 -21.44 -20.68 3.93
CA PHE A 635 -21.26 -19.91 2.71
C PHE A 635 -22.04 -18.60 2.78
N TYR A 636 -21.36 -17.50 2.49
CA TYR A 636 -22.02 -16.22 2.37
C TYR A 636 -22.77 -16.14 1.06
N ASP A 637 -22.14 -16.44 -0.08
CA ASP A 637 -22.79 -16.47 -1.38
C ASP A 637 -22.58 -17.84 -2.08
N GLY A 638 -22.74 -17.89 -3.41
CA GLY A 638 -22.59 -19.10 -4.20
C GLY A 638 -21.20 -19.74 -4.16
N VAL A 639 -20.15 -19.01 -3.76
CA VAL A 639 -18.75 -19.48 -3.80
C VAL A 639 -17.92 -19.06 -2.58
N HIS A 640 -18.25 -17.95 -1.92
CA HIS A 640 -17.48 -17.38 -0.83
C HIS A 640 -17.97 -17.88 0.55
N PRO A 641 -17.05 -18.10 1.50
CA PRO A 641 -17.39 -18.47 2.86
C PRO A 641 -17.94 -17.27 3.67
N ALA A 642 -18.73 -17.56 4.70
CA ALA A 642 -19.21 -16.55 5.64
C ALA A 642 -18.15 -16.18 6.70
N GLY A 643 -18.43 -15.13 7.47
CA GLY A 643 -17.49 -14.49 8.39
C GLY A 643 -16.85 -15.44 9.39
N ARG A 644 -17.60 -16.41 9.94
CA ARG A 644 -17.05 -17.39 10.90
C ARG A 644 -16.00 -18.30 10.30
N MET A 645 -16.13 -18.63 9.02
CA MET A 645 -15.13 -19.45 8.33
C MET A 645 -13.86 -18.65 8.08
N HIS A 646 -13.97 -17.38 7.69
CA HIS A 646 -12.80 -16.49 7.61
C HIS A 646 -12.12 -16.31 8.98
N TYR A 647 -12.90 -16.22 10.06
CA TYR A 647 -12.34 -16.13 11.40
C TYR A 647 -11.58 -17.40 11.79
N LEU A 648 -12.16 -18.58 11.57
CA LEU A 648 -11.46 -19.86 11.75
C LEU A 648 -10.18 -19.92 10.91
N TRP A 649 -10.26 -19.55 9.63
CA TRP A 649 -9.11 -19.60 8.72
C TRP A 649 -7.99 -18.68 9.19
N GLY A 650 -8.30 -17.47 9.65
CA GLY A 650 -7.28 -16.55 10.17
C GLY A 650 -6.61 -17.03 11.45
N ILE A 651 -7.35 -17.73 12.33
CA ILE A 651 -6.79 -18.36 13.53
C ILE A 651 -5.86 -19.51 13.13
N VAL A 652 -6.32 -20.39 12.24
CA VAL A 652 -5.52 -21.54 11.77
C VAL A 652 -4.27 -21.06 11.03
N ALA A 653 -4.39 -20.03 10.20
CA ALA A 653 -3.27 -19.36 9.56
C ALA A 653 -2.25 -18.87 10.57
N ALA A 654 -2.69 -18.15 11.61
CA ALA A 654 -1.79 -17.64 12.64
C ALA A 654 -1.08 -18.77 13.42
N VAL A 655 -1.77 -19.87 13.70
CA VAL A 655 -1.16 -21.07 14.30
C VAL A 655 -0.09 -21.64 13.36
N TRP A 656 -0.42 -21.82 12.10
CA TRP A 656 0.45 -22.47 11.13
C TRP A 656 1.64 -21.59 10.71
N THR A 657 1.46 -20.28 10.65
CA THR A 657 2.55 -19.31 10.41
C THR A 657 3.55 -19.29 11.56
N ARG A 658 3.12 -19.52 12.81
CA ARG A 658 4.01 -19.68 13.97
C ARG A 658 4.64 -21.07 14.05
N ASP A 659 3.88 -22.12 13.73
CA ASP A 659 4.35 -23.50 13.71
C ASP A 659 3.81 -24.25 12.46
N PRO A 660 4.58 -24.25 11.36
CA PRO A 660 4.16 -24.90 10.12
C PRO A 660 4.06 -26.43 10.20
N ASN A 661 4.45 -27.04 11.33
CA ASN A 661 4.29 -28.47 11.57
C ASN A 661 3.04 -28.80 12.40
N SER A 662 2.29 -27.77 12.84
CA SER A 662 1.04 -27.98 13.57
C SER A 662 0.04 -28.77 12.73
N THR A 663 -0.47 -29.86 13.31
CA THR A 663 -1.52 -30.68 12.70
C THR A 663 -2.86 -29.99 12.86
N ILE A 664 -3.57 -29.79 11.75
CA ILE A 664 -4.94 -29.31 11.75
C ILE A 664 -5.88 -30.49 11.53
N ASP A 665 -6.62 -30.87 12.58
CA ASP A 665 -7.67 -31.88 12.53
C ASP A 665 -9.00 -31.33 13.10
N VAL A 666 -10.04 -32.15 13.09
CA VAL A 666 -11.37 -31.73 13.57
C VAL A 666 -11.38 -31.36 15.06
N ASN A 667 -10.56 -32.02 15.89
CA ASN A 667 -10.49 -31.72 17.32
C ASN A 667 -9.78 -30.39 17.54
N GLU A 668 -8.77 -30.10 16.73
CA GLU A 668 -8.09 -28.81 16.76
C GLU A 668 -9.02 -27.67 16.33
N ILE A 669 -9.85 -27.87 15.29
CA ILE A 669 -10.90 -26.91 14.92
C ILE A 669 -11.86 -26.67 16.08
N ILE A 670 -12.35 -27.74 16.74
CA ILE A 670 -13.24 -27.62 17.90
C ILE A 670 -12.58 -26.86 19.05
N ARG A 671 -11.30 -27.16 19.32
CA ARG A 671 -10.52 -26.49 20.36
C ARG A 671 -10.38 -25.00 20.06
N LEU A 672 -10.01 -24.64 18.83
CA LEU A 672 -9.86 -23.26 18.40
C LEU A 672 -11.20 -22.52 18.39
N ALA A 673 -12.28 -23.17 17.95
CA ALA A 673 -13.62 -22.60 17.96
C ALA A 673 -14.07 -22.19 19.37
N GLY A 674 -13.88 -23.08 20.35
CA GLY A 674 -14.20 -22.76 21.74
C GLY A 674 -13.20 -21.81 22.41
N ALA A 675 -11.95 -21.78 21.96
CA ALA A 675 -10.95 -20.85 22.51
C ALA A 675 -11.19 -19.41 22.04
N TYR A 676 -11.65 -19.22 20.80
CA TYR A 676 -11.86 -17.91 20.18
C TYR A 676 -13.32 -17.49 20.10
N ASP A 677 -14.22 -18.22 20.79
CA ASP A 677 -15.67 -18.00 20.82
C ASP A 677 -16.27 -17.82 19.41
N ILE A 678 -15.88 -18.70 18.46
CA ILE A 678 -16.29 -18.57 17.05
C ILE A 678 -17.81 -18.72 16.91
N ASP A 679 -18.45 -19.59 17.69
CA ASP A 679 -19.89 -19.86 17.63
C ASP A 679 -20.77 -18.68 18.08
N ASP A 680 -20.22 -17.70 18.80
CA ASP A 680 -20.87 -16.44 19.17
C ASP A 680 -20.29 -15.22 18.42
N SER A 681 -19.40 -15.47 17.45
CA SER A 681 -18.76 -14.40 16.68
C SER A 681 -19.63 -13.89 15.54
N ASN A 682 -19.46 -12.60 15.24
CA ASN A 682 -20.03 -11.90 14.08
C ASN A 682 -19.14 -10.70 13.72
N ARG A 683 -19.57 -9.87 12.75
CA ARG A 683 -18.80 -8.69 12.31
C ARG A 683 -18.54 -7.65 13.41
N GLU A 684 -19.42 -7.57 14.42
CA GLU A 684 -19.35 -6.63 15.55
C GLU A 684 -18.77 -7.29 16.82
N ASN A 685 -18.68 -8.62 16.86
CA ASN A 685 -18.19 -9.40 17.99
C ASN A 685 -17.12 -10.39 17.52
N ASN A 686 -15.86 -9.95 17.49
CA ASN A 686 -14.70 -10.76 17.13
C ASN A 686 -13.40 -10.12 17.67
N ILE A 687 -12.26 -10.79 17.47
CA ILE A 687 -10.95 -10.33 17.98
C ILE A 687 -10.46 -8.98 17.41
N ILE A 688 -10.85 -8.62 16.19
CA ILE A 688 -10.47 -7.34 15.57
C ILE A 688 -11.17 -6.21 16.31
N VAL A 689 -12.46 -6.37 16.59
CA VAL A 689 -13.31 -5.37 17.26
C VAL A 689 -13.06 -5.32 18.77
N ASN A 690 -13.00 -6.48 19.42
CA ASN A 690 -12.97 -6.58 20.87
C ASN A 690 -11.55 -6.48 21.45
N GLY A 691 -10.52 -6.76 20.65
CA GLY A 691 -9.12 -6.69 21.06
C GLY A 691 -8.69 -7.75 22.09
N ILE A 692 -9.55 -8.69 22.45
CA ILE A 692 -9.26 -9.76 23.41
C ILE A 692 -8.79 -11.00 22.64
N THR A 693 -7.49 -11.28 22.71
CA THR A 693 -6.95 -12.63 22.44
C THR A 693 -7.06 -13.48 23.71
N PRO A 694 -7.46 -14.76 23.61
CA PRO A 694 -7.21 -15.72 24.67
C PRO A 694 -5.72 -15.71 25.02
N SER A 695 -5.35 -15.89 26.29
CA SER A 695 -3.94 -15.82 26.72
C SER A 695 -3.05 -16.69 25.83
N GLU A 696 -2.05 -16.08 25.16
CA GLU A 696 -1.21 -16.73 24.15
C GLU A 696 -0.63 -18.07 24.64
N SER A 697 -0.26 -18.14 25.93
CA SER A 697 0.34 -19.30 26.58
C SER A 697 -0.55 -20.55 26.66
N GLY A 698 -1.84 -20.46 26.34
CA GLY A 698 -2.81 -21.55 26.45
C GLY A 698 -3.40 -22.05 25.12
N VAL A 699 -3.19 -21.35 24.00
CA VAL A 699 -3.94 -21.61 22.75
C VAL A 699 -3.07 -21.64 21.49
N ILE A 700 -1.93 -20.94 21.46
CA ILE A 700 -1.00 -20.90 20.33
C ILE A 700 0.42 -21.10 20.87
N PRO A 701 1.23 -22.05 20.36
CA PRO A 701 2.59 -22.27 20.87
C PRO A 701 3.42 -20.97 20.86
N SER A 702 4.09 -20.66 21.98
CA SER A 702 5.01 -19.53 22.06
C SER A 702 6.29 -19.81 21.26
N THR A 703 6.75 -18.83 20.48
CA THR A 703 8.01 -18.86 19.74
C THR A 703 9.21 -18.83 20.69
N THR A 704 9.53 -19.97 21.29
CA THR A 704 10.83 -20.18 21.96
C THR A 704 11.38 -21.54 21.54
N SER A 705 12.06 -21.58 20.39
CA SER A 705 13.22 -22.45 20.23
C SER A 705 14.11 -21.91 19.12
N ASP A 706 15.35 -21.61 19.50
CA ASP A 706 16.47 -21.35 18.63
C ASP A 706 16.47 -22.30 17.42
N TYR A 707 16.79 -21.75 16.25
CA TYR A 707 17.18 -22.53 15.06
C TYR A 707 18.48 -23.28 15.38
N ALA A 708 18.36 -24.40 16.09
CA ALA A 708 19.45 -25.34 16.27
C ALA A 708 19.51 -26.22 15.02
N THR A 709 20.61 -26.04 14.28
CA THR A 709 21.11 -26.97 13.29
C THR A 709 21.09 -28.40 13.82
N ASP A 710 20.35 -29.31 13.18
CA ASP A 710 20.77 -30.71 13.18
C ASP A 710 20.75 -31.27 11.77
N SER A 711 21.97 -31.44 11.27
CA SER A 711 22.31 -32.13 10.05
C SER A 711 22.66 -33.58 10.42
N SER A 712 21.73 -34.52 10.24
CA SER A 712 22.13 -35.88 9.89
C SER A 712 20.97 -36.71 9.33
N SER A 713 21.27 -37.28 8.16
CA SER A 713 20.67 -38.40 7.45
C SER A 713 20.00 -39.49 8.28
N ASP A 714 18.90 -40.06 7.75
CA ASP A 714 18.95 -41.43 7.25
C ASP A 714 17.89 -41.71 6.17
N TYR A 715 18.38 -42.10 5.00
CA TYR A 715 17.65 -42.77 3.94
C TYR A 715 17.51 -44.26 4.32
N ALA A 716 16.31 -44.83 4.20
CA ALA A 716 16.15 -46.26 4.01
C ALA A 716 15.06 -46.54 2.96
N THR A 717 15.56 -46.99 1.82
CA THR A 717 14.90 -47.61 0.68
C THR A 717 14.07 -48.83 1.05
N ASP A 718 12.96 -49.09 0.34
CA ASP A 718 12.87 -50.32 -0.47
C ASP A 718 11.76 -50.25 -1.53
N SER A 719 12.06 -50.79 -2.69
CA SER A 719 11.18 -51.01 -3.83
C SER A 719 11.50 -52.38 -4.42
N SER A 720 10.53 -53.31 -4.46
CA SER A 720 10.19 -54.11 -5.65
C SER A 720 9.24 -55.28 -5.34
N SER A 721 8.18 -55.35 -6.15
CA SER A 721 7.55 -56.53 -6.82
C SER A 721 7.35 -57.85 -6.08
N ASP A 722 6.11 -58.38 -6.13
CA ASP A 722 5.82 -59.51 -7.03
C ASP A 722 4.32 -59.78 -7.24
N TYR A 723 3.98 -60.00 -8.50
CA TYR A 723 2.69 -60.53 -8.99
C TYR A 723 2.68 -62.06 -8.85
N ALA A 724 1.53 -62.64 -8.50
CA ALA A 724 1.15 -63.97 -8.98
C ALA A 724 -0.39 -64.11 -9.08
N THR A 725 -0.86 -64.25 -10.32
CA THR A 725 -2.24 -64.53 -10.72
C THR A 725 -2.53 -66.02 -10.90
N ALA A 726 -3.83 -66.34 -10.89
CA ALA A 726 -4.56 -67.52 -11.41
C ALA A 726 -4.89 -68.62 -10.36
N SER A 727 -6.11 -69.18 -10.29
CA SER A 727 -6.96 -69.62 -11.42
C SER A 727 -8.46 -69.78 -11.09
N ILE A 728 -9.22 -69.97 -12.19
CA ILE A 728 -10.66 -69.88 -12.46
C ILE A 728 -11.46 -71.14 -12.07
N SER A 729 -12.75 -70.99 -11.71
CA SER A 729 -13.79 -71.96 -12.16
C SER A 729 -15.21 -71.34 -12.18
N ASN A 730 -16.08 -71.93 -13.02
CA ASN A 730 -17.17 -71.33 -13.79
C ASN A 730 -18.59 -71.52 -13.23
N THR A 731 -19.46 -70.49 -13.43
CA THR A 731 -20.91 -70.51 -13.79
C THR A 731 -21.99 -71.02 -12.79
N PRO A 732 -23.31 -70.71 -12.98
CA PRO A 732 -23.99 -69.57 -13.65
C PRO A 732 -25.19 -68.95 -12.86
N ILE A 733 -25.68 -67.80 -13.36
CA ILE A 733 -26.92 -67.07 -12.99
C ILE A 733 -28.20 -67.89 -13.33
N PRO A 734 -29.33 -67.68 -12.61
CA PRO A 734 -30.56 -67.25 -13.31
C PRO A 734 -31.45 -66.20 -12.57
N THR A 735 -31.81 -65.11 -13.28
CA THR A 735 -33.16 -64.50 -13.55
C THR A 735 -34.22 -64.34 -12.44
N LYS A 736 -35.15 -63.38 -12.38
CA LYS A 736 -35.52 -62.11 -13.07
C LYS A 736 -36.76 -61.51 -12.32
N CYS A 737 -36.98 -60.20 -12.45
CA CYS A 737 -38.24 -59.42 -12.29
C CYS A 737 -38.88 -59.24 -10.90
N HIS A 738 -38.96 -58.00 -10.45
CA HIS A 738 -40.20 -57.19 -10.53
C HIS A 738 -39.87 -55.72 -10.79
#